data_AF-A0A524GMJ1-F1
#
_entry.id   AF-A0A524GMJ1-F1
#
_cell.length_a   1.000
_cell.length_b   1.000
_cell.length_c   1.000
_cell.angle_alpha   90.00
_cell.angle_beta   90.00
_cell.angle_gamma   90.00
#
_symmetry.space_group_name_H-M   'P 1'
#
loop_
_entity.id
_entity.type
_entity.pdbx_description
1 polymer ?
#
loop_
_entity_poly.entity_id
_entity_poly.type
_entity_poly.pdbx_seq_one_letter_code
_entity_poly.pdbx_strand_id
1 'polypeptide(L)'
;MKTKYTAQQRQEIIFQVKNQGRSVTSVCRQYEISRTLFYRWLKRYEQASQESSFQALKDRRSKRVRYSGQLRPQLEKQILAIIERQPQLSSQQLAKLIKERQLGSVSNHGVQNVLSRLDLNTRQKRERLASSRSKLTAYFRKQVIALVEKQGWTVARTCREYGLSRQAFYKWRRRYSAGESISLLNEIRPKPVRQSTQICEKVEKKIIKLVCAHPEYSSHMIAHIINNVGNHGVYNVLRRLDLNTLYKRRAYSVLHQPVQPVLPPVLVDLKGLLEKMPFVSSVPPPSFDNFKRLAKPFFLSLVTTLGLSSSALVFLNLLASQDTLWGKVGLMVAALSLGLGMVFFAYSAKYYLTLALVLSSSKQASNGNGNNHSDQEGSFNGSLGRKKGLLPFLASIFGIEIEVGRNGNGLPNNGLPTSLSASELNSSGLTSDLREGYRPGQGLQADLTNITLSRYPKVCVQLPLYNEKRVVERLLKACTQFDYPNYEVIVCDDSTDETTQIIERYITNWETKRATDPSLPLIKHLHRKDRTGFKGAALQNAMSHMAPDVEFITVFDADFVPYPDTLNQFVKYFKVVNGNTEEYTQSKIAVVGGYQWHVLNKSENWITRGVRTEYAGSYVIERAGRELMGLLKQISGSVYMARADVVQKIGWGSSITEDFQLTLKMYEQGYKVVYTPYIQAPAECVSTVKRLIRQRMRWAEGHSNNIRKMFIRLMWGRETEDQSFSNQSSSQVFNQAHQPAGSALGTQAISMTSSSPIYS
;
A
#
# COMPACT_ATOMS: atom_id res chain seq x y z
N MET A 1 -3.37 2.90 -29.15
CA MET A 1 -4.50 2.24 -29.80
C MET A 1 -4.51 2.66 -31.26
N LYS A 2 -4.53 1.72 -32.21
CA LYS A 2 -4.98 2.04 -33.57
C LYS A 2 -6.49 2.19 -33.48
N THR A 3 -7.02 3.31 -33.93
CA THR A 3 -8.46 3.59 -33.97
C THR A 3 -9.17 2.70 -34.99
N LYS A 4 -10.41 2.30 -34.70
CA LYS A 4 -11.28 1.43 -35.54
C LYS A 4 -11.55 1.98 -36.96
N TYR A 5 -11.51 3.31 -37.16
CA TYR A 5 -11.83 3.98 -38.43
C TYR A 5 -10.67 4.83 -38.97
N THR A 6 -10.45 4.78 -40.28
CA THR A 6 -9.47 5.61 -41.00
C THR A 6 -9.92 7.07 -41.06
N ALA A 7 -9.01 8.00 -41.41
CA ALA A 7 -9.36 9.42 -41.56
C ALA A 7 -10.45 9.65 -42.62
N GLN A 8 -10.41 8.89 -43.72
CA GLN A 8 -11.40 8.94 -44.78
C GLN A 8 -12.78 8.48 -44.30
N GLN A 9 -12.83 7.35 -43.57
CA GLN A 9 -14.08 6.86 -42.98
C GLN A 9 -14.67 7.83 -41.96
N ARG A 10 -13.84 8.53 -41.18
CA ARG A 10 -14.32 9.57 -40.24
C ARG A 10 -14.94 10.75 -40.95
N GLN A 11 -14.34 11.16 -42.08
CA GLN A 11 -14.85 12.25 -42.88
C GLN A 11 -16.21 11.89 -43.49
N GLU A 12 -16.35 10.68 -44.01
CA GLU A 12 -17.62 10.17 -44.55
C GLU A 12 -18.72 10.13 -43.48
N ILE A 13 -18.41 9.64 -42.28
CA ILE A 13 -19.35 9.61 -41.15
C ILE A 13 -19.82 11.02 -40.77
N ILE A 14 -18.93 12.04 -40.83
CA ILE A 14 -19.30 13.43 -40.57
C ILE A 14 -20.17 13.99 -41.69
N PHE A 15 -19.86 13.66 -42.94
CA PHE A 15 -20.59 14.13 -44.11
C PHE A 15 -22.06 13.69 -44.11
N GLN A 16 -22.35 12.47 -43.64
CA GLN A 16 -23.73 11.98 -43.50
C GLN A 16 -24.59 12.82 -42.54
N VAL A 17 -23.99 13.43 -41.52
CA VAL A 17 -24.70 14.31 -40.59
C VAL A 17 -24.78 15.74 -41.12
N LYS A 18 -23.67 16.28 -41.65
CA LYS A 18 -23.59 17.68 -42.09
C LYS A 18 -24.30 17.95 -43.41
N ASN A 19 -24.19 17.04 -44.38
CA ASN A 19 -24.62 17.30 -45.76
C ASN A 19 -25.83 16.45 -46.18
N GLN A 20 -26.04 15.28 -45.56
CA GLN A 20 -27.21 14.43 -45.84
C GLN A 20 -28.31 14.56 -44.78
N GLY A 21 -28.16 15.48 -43.80
CA GLY A 21 -29.19 15.79 -42.81
C GLY A 21 -29.53 14.65 -41.83
N ARG A 22 -28.73 13.58 -41.75
CA ARG A 22 -29.03 12.44 -40.87
C ARG A 22 -28.80 12.79 -39.41
N SER A 23 -29.64 12.26 -38.52
CA SER A 23 -29.49 12.50 -37.09
C SER A 23 -28.20 11.90 -36.54
N VAL A 24 -27.49 12.64 -35.67
CA VAL A 24 -26.27 12.17 -34.99
C VAL A 24 -26.50 10.85 -34.28
N THR A 25 -27.69 10.64 -33.70
CA THR A 25 -28.05 9.40 -33.01
C THR A 25 -28.16 8.21 -33.96
N SER A 26 -28.73 8.40 -35.15
CA SER A 26 -28.82 7.34 -36.17
C SER A 26 -27.43 6.94 -36.66
N VAL A 27 -26.61 7.93 -37.04
CA VAL A 27 -25.24 7.70 -37.54
C VAL A 27 -24.35 7.07 -36.48
N CYS A 28 -24.41 7.53 -35.22
CA CYS A 28 -23.62 6.93 -34.14
C CYS A 28 -24.00 5.47 -33.85
N ARG A 29 -25.29 5.12 -33.96
CA ARG A 29 -25.76 3.73 -33.82
C ARG A 29 -25.30 2.86 -34.99
N GLN A 30 -25.48 3.33 -36.22
CA GLN A 30 -25.08 2.60 -37.43
C GLN A 30 -23.58 2.28 -37.47
N TYR A 31 -22.74 3.24 -37.06
CA TYR A 31 -21.28 3.08 -37.08
C TYR A 31 -20.71 2.63 -35.73
N GLU A 32 -21.53 2.27 -34.74
CA GLU A 32 -21.09 1.82 -33.40
C GLU A 32 -20.06 2.77 -32.75
N ILE A 33 -20.24 4.07 -32.92
CA ILE A 33 -19.37 5.11 -32.33
C ILE A 33 -20.10 5.85 -31.22
N SER A 34 -19.38 6.17 -30.14
CA SER A 34 -19.95 7.03 -29.09
C SER A 34 -20.19 8.45 -29.63
N ARG A 35 -21.29 9.09 -29.23
CA ARG A 35 -21.58 10.50 -29.59
C ARG A 35 -20.43 11.43 -29.19
N THR A 36 -19.77 11.18 -28.06
CA THR A 36 -18.61 11.96 -27.58
C THR A 36 -17.37 11.83 -28.47
N LEU A 37 -17.21 10.69 -29.16
CA LEU A 37 -16.14 10.50 -30.14
C LEU A 37 -16.49 11.20 -31.45
N PHE A 38 -17.74 11.09 -31.89
CA PHE A 38 -18.27 11.79 -33.06
C PHE A 38 -18.10 13.31 -32.94
N TYR A 39 -18.58 13.92 -31.84
CA TYR A 39 -18.43 15.36 -31.62
C TYR A 39 -16.97 15.83 -31.55
N ARG A 40 -16.05 14.96 -31.10
CA ARG A 40 -14.60 15.25 -31.14
C ARG A 40 -14.05 15.27 -32.56
N TRP A 41 -14.53 14.41 -33.45
CA TRP A 41 -14.16 14.45 -34.86
C TRP A 41 -14.81 15.64 -35.57
N LEU A 42 -16.10 15.90 -35.30
CA LEU A 42 -16.83 17.04 -35.85
C LEU A 42 -16.14 18.36 -35.49
N LYS A 43 -15.82 18.58 -34.21
CA LYS A 43 -15.11 19.78 -33.76
C LYS A 43 -13.77 19.97 -34.47
N ARG A 44 -13.03 18.89 -34.75
CA ARG A 44 -11.74 18.96 -35.47
C ARG A 44 -11.92 19.25 -36.95
N TYR A 45 -12.98 18.72 -37.55
CA TYR A 45 -13.34 18.94 -38.93
C TYR A 45 -13.78 20.40 -39.15
N GLU A 46 -14.55 20.97 -38.23
CA GLU A 46 -15.02 22.36 -38.26
C GLU A 46 -13.90 23.37 -37.97
N GLN A 47 -12.90 23.00 -37.17
CA GLN A 47 -11.75 23.86 -36.85
C GLN A 47 -10.65 23.83 -37.92
N ALA A 48 -10.76 22.98 -38.94
CA ALA A 48 -9.80 22.89 -40.03
C ALA A 48 -10.26 23.73 -41.23
N SER A 49 -9.34 24.39 -41.93
CA SER A 49 -9.63 25.00 -43.23
C SER A 49 -10.08 23.92 -44.23
N GLN A 50 -10.91 24.26 -45.22
CA GLN A 50 -11.46 23.28 -46.18
C GLN A 50 -10.39 22.38 -46.84
N GLU A 51 -9.18 22.90 -47.08
CA GLU A 51 -8.06 22.13 -47.66
C GLU A 51 -7.35 21.17 -46.67
N SER A 52 -7.56 21.32 -45.36
CA SER A 52 -6.82 20.58 -44.32
C SER A 52 -7.68 19.62 -43.48
N SER A 53 -8.99 19.54 -43.74
CA SER A 53 -9.95 18.74 -42.95
C SER A 53 -9.61 17.25 -42.90
N PHE A 54 -9.09 16.67 -43.99
CA PHE A 54 -8.63 15.27 -44.01
C PHE A 54 -7.41 15.06 -43.11
N GLN A 55 -6.48 16.02 -43.10
CA GLN A 55 -5.26 15.97 -42.28
C GLN A 55 -5.60 16.10 -40.78
N ALA A 56 -6.61 16.89 -40.43
CA ALA A 56 -7.09 17.10 -39.05
C ALA A 56 -7.72 15.83 -38.44
N LEU A 57 -8.28 14.95 -39.28
CA LEU A 57 -8.90 13.69 -38.87
C LEU A 57 -7.91 12.52 -38.77
N LYS A 58 -6.65 12.68 -39.20
CA LYS A 58 -5.59 11.68 -39.02
C LYS A 58 -5.19 11.55 -37.55
N ASP A 59 -4.80 10.34 -37.16
CA ASP A 59 -4.29 10.08 -35.81
C ASP A 59 -2.97 10.85 -35.58
N ARG A 60 -2.99 11.83 -34.68
CA ARG A 60 -1.75 12.51 -34.24
C ARG A 60 -0.88 11.50 -33.49
N ARG A 61 0.30 11.20 -34.04
CA ARG A 61 1.36 10.55 -33.26
C ARG A 61 1.84 11.55 -32.20
N SER A 62 1.93 11.10 -30.95
CA SER A 62 2.59 11.88 -29.89
C SER A 62 4.01 12.26 -30.33
N LYS A 63 4.32 13.56 -30.37
CA LYS A 63 5.70 14.05 -30.53
C LYS A 63 6.52 13.48 -29.37
N ARG A 64 7.62 12.78 -29.68
CA ARG A 64 8.58 12.37 -28.64
C ARG A 64 9.22 13.62 -28.06
N VAL A 65 9.07 13.80 -26.76
CA VAL A 65 9.81 14.81 -25.99
C VAL A 65 11.31 14.48 -26.11
N ARG A 66 12.09 15.40 -26.69
CA ARG A 66 13.56 15.36 -26.64
C ARG A 66 14.00 16.08 -25.37
N TYR A 67 14.94 15.50 -24.63
CA TYR A 67 15.51 16.13 -23.44
C TYR A 67 16.61 17.13 -23.83
N SER A 68 16.82 18.18 -23.04
CA SER A 68 17.91 19.14 -23.25
C SER A 68 19.27 18.43 -23.19
N GLY A 69 20.16 18.70 -24.13
CA GLY A 69 21.49 18.10 -24.19
C GLY A 69 21.60 16.76 -24.94
N GLN A 70 20.51 16.27 -25.55
CA GLN A 70 20.58 15.08 -26.40
C GLN A 70 21.20 15.41 -27.76
N LEU A 71 22.32 14.75 -28.09
CA LEU A 71 22.99 14.85 -29.40
C LEU A 71 22.04 14.50 -30.55
N ARG A 72 22.30 15.11 -31.72
CA ARG A 72 21.50 14.85 -32.93
C ARG A 72 21.57 13.35 -33.27
N PRO A 73 20.44 12.71 -33.65
CA PRO A 73 20.40 11.26 -33.91
C PRO A 73 21.39 10.74 -34.97
N GLN A 74 21.81 11.60 -35.91
CA GLN A 74 22.82 11.26 -36.92
C GLN A 74 24.22 11.12 -36.30
N LEU A 75 24.62 12.05 -35.43
CA LEU A 75 25.89 12.01 -34.70
C LEU A 75 25.96 10.85 -33.72
N GLU A 76 24.86 10.53 -33.04
CA GLU A 76 24.78 9.35 -32.18
C GLU A 76 24.95 8.03 -32.96
N LYS A 77 24.41 7.94 -34.18
CA LYS A 77 24.64 6.78 -35.06
C LYS A 77 26.10 6.68 -35.50
N GLN A 78 26.75 7.80 -35.81
CA GLN A 78 28.17 7.81 -36.19
C GLN A 78 29.08 7.38 -35.03
N ILE A 79 28.81 7.85 -33.80
CA ILE A 79 29.52 7.41 -32.59
C ILE A 79 29.44 5.88 -32.45
N LEU A 80 28.24 5.31 -32.60
CA LEU A 80 28.05 3.86 -32.51
C LEU A 80 28.75 3.08 -33.63
N ALA A 81 28.75 3.61 -34.86
CA ALA A 81 29.44 2.98 -35.99
C ALA A 81 30.96 2.94 -35.81
N ILE A 82 31.54 3.97 -35.17
CA ILE A 82 32.98 4.00 -34.83
C ILE A 82 33.27 2.98 -33.73
N ILE A 83 32.44 2.92 -32.68
CA ILE A 83 32.58 1.94 -31.58
C ILE A 83 32.49 0.49 -32.08
N GLU A 84 31.66 0.22 -33.10
CA GLU A 84 31.55 -1.10 -33.70
C GLU A 84 32.86 -1.56 -34.38
N ARG A 85 33.60 -0.62 -34.98
CA ARG A 85 34.86 -0.92 -35.67
C ARG A 85 36.06 -0.87 -34.72
N GLN A 86 36.00 -0.01 -33.71
CA GLN A 86 37.10 0.28 -32.78
C GLN A 86 36.58 0.39 -31.34
N PRO A 87 36.12 -0.71 -30.72
CA PRO A 87 35.49 -0.70 -29.40
C PRO A 87 36.43 -0.30 -28.25
N GLN A 88 37.74 -0.38 -28.47
CA GLN A 88 38.80 -0.02 -27.54
C GLN A 88 38.90 1.48 -27.27
N LEU A 89 38.34 2.34 -28.14
CA LEU A 89 38.47 3.80 -28.00
C LEU A 89 37.71 4.33 -26.78
N SER A 90 38.33 5.27 -26.07
CA SER A 90 37.74 6.03 -24.96
C SER A 90 36.79 7.14 -25.47
N SER A 91 35.97 7.71 -24.58
CA SER A 91 35.05 8.81 -24.95
C SER A 91 35.78 10.04 -25.49
N GLN A 92 36.96 10.35 -24.95
CA GLN A 92 37.82 11.44 -25.40
C GLN A 92 38.39 11.17 -26.80
N GLN A 93 38.89 9.95 -27.02
CA GLN A 93 39.40 9.54 -28.33
C GLN A 93 38.29 9.52 -29.38
N LEU A 94 37.08 9.07 -29.03
CA LEU A 94 35.92 9.09 -29.92
C LEU A 94 35.50 10.53 -30.29
N ALA A 95 35.47 11.45 -29.32
CA ALA A 95 35.16 12.86 -29.60
C ALA A 95 36.22 13.51 -30.50
N LYS A 96 37.51 13.23 -30.25
CA LYS A 96 38.63 13.70 -31.07
C LYS A 96 38.54 13.16 -32.51
N LEU A 97 38.30 11.86 -32.67
CA LEU A 97 38.19 11.20 -33.98
C LEU A 97 37.01 11.73 -34.82
N ILE A 98 35.89 12.06 -34.18
CA ILE A 98 34.72 12.64 -34.85
C ILE A 98 35.01 14.06 -35.35
N LYS A 99 35.76 14.84 -34.57
CA LYS A 99 36.23 16.18 -34.95
C LYS A 99 37.25 16.12 -36.09
N GLU A 100 38.21 15.21 -36.01
CA GLU A 100 39.25 15.01 -37.05
C GLU A 100 38.69 14.53 -38.38
N ARG A 101 37.65 13.67 -38.36
CA ARG A 101 36.98 13.19 -39.58
C ARG A 101 35.92 14.15 -40.14
N GLN A 102 35.79 15.35 -39.55
CA GLN A 102 34.80 16.37 -39.93
C GLN A 102 33.34 15.84 -39.96
N LEU A 103 33.02 14.82 -39.16
CA LEU A 103 31.69 14.19 -39.14
C LEU A 103 30.67 14.97 -38.29
N GLY A 104 31.15 15.99 -37.56
CA GLY A 104 30.37 16.92 -36.74
C GLY A 104 31.16 17.37 -35.50
N SER A 105 30.68 18.42 -34.81
CA SER A 105 31.30 18.87 -33.55
C SER A 105 30.59 18.22 -32.35
N VAL A 106 31.34 17.46 -31.54
CA VAL A 106 30.83 16.81 -30.32
C VAL A 106 31.85 16.97 -29.20
N SER A 107 31.40 17.43 -28.05
CA SER A 107 32.23 17.49 -26.84
C SER A 107 32.45 16.09 -26.26
N ASN A 108 33.56 15.88 -25.54
CA ASN A 108 33.79 14.63 -24.81
C ASN A 108 32.59 14.27 -23.90
N HIS A 109 32.05 15.25 -23.18
CA HIS A 109 30.86 15.08 -22.35
C HIS A 109 29.62 14.66 -23.17
N GLY A 110 29.48 15.13 -24.40
CA GLY A 110 28.43 14.70 -25.33
C GLY A 110 28.55 13.21 -25.69
N VAL A 111 29.76 12.75 -26.02
CA VAL A 111 30.03 11.33 -26.29
C VAL A 111 29.81 10.49 -25.04
N GLN A 112 30.28 10.94 -23.88
CA GLN A 112 30.14 10.23 -22.62
C GLN A 112 28.69 10.08 -22.17
N ASN A 113 27.85 11.10 -22.44
CA ASN A 113 26.41 11.02 -22.23
C ASN A 113 25.74 9.96 -23.14
N VAL A 114 26.18 9.85 -24.40
CA VAL A 114 25.69 8.82 -25.33
C VAL A 114 26.09 7.44 -24.85
N LEU A 115 27.37 7.26 -24.48
CA LEU A 115 27.87 5.99 -23.94
C LEU A 115 27.13 5.61 -22.66
N SER A 116 26.92 6.56 -21.74
CA SER A 116 26.28 6.29 -20.45
C SER A 116 24.82 5.92 -20.61
N ARG A 117 24.10 6.63 -21.48
CA ARG A 117 22.70 6.34 -21.77
C ARG A 117 22.51 4.96 -22.42
N LEU A 118 23.48 4.52 -23.21
CA LEU A 118 23.42 3.23 -23.90
C LEU A 118 24.13 2.10 -23.14
N ASP A 119 24.63 2.39 -21.93
CA ASP A 119 25.41 1.48 -21.09
C ASP A 119 26.69 0.93 -21.77
N LEU A 120 27.44 1.80 -22.44
CA LEU A 120 28.65 1.52 -23.20
C LEU A 120 29.89 2.21 -22.62
N ASN A 121 29.85 2.54 -21.33
CA ASN A 121 30.89 3.33 -20.67
C ASN A 121 32.22 2.58 -20.54
N THR A 122 32.17 1.26 -20.36
CA THR A 122 33.38 0.44 -20.22
C THR A 122 33.78 -0.19 -21.56
N ARG A 123 35.09 -0.39 -21.73
CA ARG A 123 35.66 -1.05 -22.91
C ARG A 123 35.04 -2.44 -23.15
N GLN A 124 34.94 -3.27 -22.10
CA GLN A 124 34.30 -4.59 -22.17
C GLN A 124 32.85 -4.53 -22.68
N LYS A 125 32.06 -3.52 -22.30
CA LYS A 125 30.68 -3.36 -22.79
C LYS A 125 30.63 -2.93 -24.25
N ARG A 126 31.58 -2.11 -24.70
CA ARG A 126 31.73 -1.75 -26.12
C ARG A 126 32.19 -2.93 -26.97
N GLU A 127 33.14 -3.72 -26.48
CA GLU A 127 33.59 -4.97 -27.12
C GLU A 127 32.46 -6.00 -27.17
N ARG A 128 31.65 -6.09 -26.10
CA ARG A 128 30.45 -6.94 -26.06
C ARG A 128 29.39 -6.46 -27.05
N LEU A 129 29.21 -5.16 -27.25
CA LEU A 129 28.30 -4.62 -28.28
C LEU A 129 28.80 -4.95 -29.69
N ALA A 130 30.10 -4.74 -29.94
CA ALA A 130 30.72 -5.04 -31.23
C ALA A 130 30.62 -6.54 -31.58
N SER A 131 30.86 -7.42 -30.59
CA SER A 131 30.74 -8.89 -30.72
C SER A 131 29.30 -9.42 -30.69
N SER A 132 28.36 -8.71 -30.05
CA SER A 132 26.94 -9.08 -30.04
C SER A 132 26.23 -8.71 -31.34
N ARG A 133 26.57 -7.57 -31.96
CA ARG A 133 25.99 -7.14 -33.23
C ARG A 133 26.57 -7.86 -34.44
N SER A 134 27.80 -8.38 -34.35
CA SER A 134 28.40 -9.18 -35.43
C SER A 134 27.70 -10.53 -35.64
N LYS A 135 26.93 -11.04 -34.67
CA LYS A 135 26.30 -12.37 -34.76
C LYS A 135 24.85 -12.40 -35.27
N LEU A 136 24.13 -11.28 -35.42
CA LEU A 136 22.68 -11.30 -35.73
C LEU A 136 22.19 -10.12 -36.57
N THR A 137 22.89 -9.80 -37.67
CA THR A 137 22.37 -8.85 -38.68
C THR A 137 21.26 -9.47 -39.52
N ALA A 138 20.40 -8.64 -40.13
CA ALA A 138 19.39 -9.11 -41.09
C ALA A 138 20.01 -9.90 -42.26
N TYR A 139 21.25 -9.56 -42.62
CA TYR A 139 22.05 -10.28 -43.62
C TYR A 139 22.45 -11.67 -43.14
N PHE A 140 22.95 -11.80 -41.90
CA PHE A 140 23.24 -13.09 -41.29
C PHE A 140 21.98 -13.97 -41.17
N ARG A 141 20.84 -13.40 -40.77
CA ARG A 141 19.55 -14.14 -40.73
C ARG A 141 19.13 -14.65 -42.10
N LYS A 142 19.37 -13.87 -43.16
CA LYS A 142 19.14 -14.30 -44.56
C LYS A 142 20.08 -15.43 -44.96
N GLN A 143 21.36 -15.36 -44.59
CA GLN A 143 22.31 -16.45 -44.85
C GLN A 143 21.89 -17.75 -44.15
N VAL A 144 21.48 -17.68 -42.88
CA VAL A 144 21.00 -18.85 -42.13
C VAL A 144 19.73 -19.48 -42.75
N ILE A 145 18.81 -18.68 -43.30
CA ILE A 145 17.65 -19.19 -44.04
C ILE A 145 18.10 -19.84 -45.36
N ALA A 146 19.06 -19.23 -46.07
CA ALA A 146 19.58 -19.74 -47.34
C ALA A 146 20.32 -21.09 -47.20
N LEU A 147 20.93 -21.38 -46.05
CA LEU A 147 21.54 -22.70 -45.79
C LEU A 147 20.50 -23.84 -45.86
N VAL A 148 19.28 -23.59 -45.39
CA VAL A 148 18.18 -24.56 -45.44
C VAL A 148 17.53 -24.60 -46.82
N GLU A 149 17.30 -23.44 -47.45
CA GLU A 149 16.54 -23.36 -48.70
C GLU A 149 17.38 -23.59 -49.97
N LYS A 150 18.68 -23.32 -49.94
CA LYS A 150 19.58 -23.45 -51.10
C LYS A 150 20.65 -24.52 -50.95
N GLN A 151 21.09 -24.81 -49.72
CA GLN A 151 22.17 -25.78 -49.47
C GLN A 151 21.68 -27.09 -48.82
N GLY A 152 20.36 -27.28 -48.71
CA GLY A 152 19.76 -28.54 -48.28
C GLY A 152 19.94 -28.89 -46.79
N TRP A 153 20.37 -27.95 -45.94
CA TRP A 153 20.51 -28.23 -44.51
C TRP A 153 19.15 -28.43 -43.84
N THR A 154 19.05 -29.36 -42.89
CA THR A 154 17.83 -29.50 -42.10
C THR A 154 17.67 -28.34 -41.12
N VAL A 155 16.41 -27.95 -40.84
CA VAL A 155 16.10 -26.90 -39.86
C VAL A 155 16.64 -27.25 -38.48
N ALA A 156 16.59 -28.53 -38.10
CA ALA A 156 17.09 -29.01 -36.81
C ALA A 156 18.61 -28.86 -36.68
N ARG A 157 19.37 -29.23 -37.74
CA ARG A 157 20.83 -29.05 -37.80
C ARG A 157 21.20 -27.57 -37.71
N THR A 158 20.56 -26.75 -38.54
CA THR A 158 20.81 -25.30 -38.59
C THR A 158 20.52 -24.61 -37.25
N CYS A 159 19.44 -24.98 -36.57
CA CYS A 159 19.10 -24.41 -35.26
C CYS A 159 20.12 -24.80 -34.17
N ARG A 160 20.65 -26.03 -34.20
CA ARG A 160 21.64 -26.51 -33.23
C ARG A 160 22.99 -25.83 -33.43
N GLU A 161 23.45 -25.74 -34.67
CA GLU A 161 24.74 -25.14 -35.04
C GLU A 161 24.82 -23.66 -34.66
N TYR A 162 23.74 -22.92 -34.91
CA TYR A 162 23.71 -21.47 -34.70
C TYR A 162 23.06 -21.05 -33.36
N GLY A 163 22.75 -22.01 -32.47
CA GLY A 163 22.15 -21.73 -31.16
C GLY A 163 20.77 -21.04 -31.24
N LEU A 164 19.96 -21.39 -32.24
CA LEU A 164 18.65 -20.78 -32.50
C LEU A 164 17.51 -21.70 -32.04
N SER A 165 16.42 -21.12 -31.55
CA SER A 165 15.19 -21.90 -31.36
C SER A 165 14.51 -22.13 -32.71
N ARG A 166 13.91 -23.31 -32.90
CA ARG A 166 13.15 -23.65 -34.12
C ARG A 166 12.05 -22.61 -34.40
N GLN A 167 11.40 -22.10 -33.35
CA GLN A 167 10.38 -21.06 -33.45
C GLN A 167 10.93 -19.73 -33.98
N ALA A 168 12.13 -19.33 -33.56
CA ALA A 168 12.78 -18.12 -34.06
C ALA A 168 13.12 -18.25 -35.56
N PHE A 169 13.65 -19.41 -35.97
CA PHE A 169 13.94 -19.71 -37.37
C PHE A 169 12.69 -19.64 -38.25
N TYR A 170 11.60 -20.33 -37.88
CA TYR A 170 10.36 -20.28 -38.66
C TYR A 170 9.73 -18.89 -38.72
N LYS A 171 9.87 -18.09 -37.65
CA LYS A 171 9.42 -16.70 -37.64
C LYS A 171 10.22 -15.83 -38.60
N TRP A 172 11.52 -16.04 -38.73
CA TRP A 172 12.35 -15.34 -39.70
C TRP A 172 12.04 -15.78 -41.13
N ARG A 173 11.95 -17.09 -41.36
CA ARG A 173 11.58 -17.67 -42.67
C ARG A 173 10.24 -17.13 -43.16
N ARG A 174 9.20 -17.17 -42.33
CA ARG A 174 7.87 -16.64 -42.68
C ARG A 174 7.88 -15.16 -43.04
N ARG A 175 8.73 -14.35 -42.39
CA ARG A 175 8.86 -12.92 -42.68
C ARG A 175 9.62 -12.65 -43.98
N TYR A 176 10.60 -13.47 -44.29
CA TYR A 176 11.34 -13.40 -45.55
C TYR A 176 10.47 -13.87 -46.73
N SER A 177 9.70 -14.95 -46.55
CA SER A 177 8.75 -15.43 -47.57
C SER A 177 7.58 -14.47 -47.82
N ALA A 178 7.24 -13.60 -46.86
CA ALA A 178 6.17 -12.61 -46.99
C ALA A 178 6.60 -11.30 -47.66
N GLY A 179 7.89 -11.14 -48.02
CA GLY A 179 8.40 -10.00 -48.78
C GLY A 179 9.93 -10.04 -48.91
N GLU A 180 10.43 -9.84 -50.13
CA GLU A 180 11.86 -10.02 -50.49
C GLU A 180 12.85 -9.04 -49.83
N SER A 181 12.35 -8.03 -49.12
CA SER A 181 13.21 -7.01 -48.51
C SER A 181 13.89 -7.52 -47.23
N ILE A 182 15.23 -7.54 -47.25
CA ILE A 182 16.13 -7.87 -46.12
C ILE A 182 15.77 -7.06 -44.85
N SER A 183 15.17 -5.87 -45.00
CA SER A 183 14.76 -5.00 -43.89
C SER A 183 13.72 -5.63 -42.94
N LEU A 184 12.92 -6.59 -43.41
CA LEU A 184 11.85 -7.27 -42.63
C LEU A 184 12.39 -8.30 -41.62
N LEU A 185 13.66 -8.68 -41.76
CA LEU A 185 14.37 -9.57 -40.82
C LEU A 185 14.95 -8.83 -39.61
N ASN A 186 14.82 -7.50 -39.56
CA ASN A 186 15.14 -6.72 -38.36
C ASN A 186 14.04 -6.85 -37.30
N GLU A 187 14.42 -6.91 -36.02
CA GLU A 187 13.42 -6.85 -34.95
C GLU A 187 12.77 -5.47 -34.91
N ILE A 188 11.46 -5.40 -35.15
CA ILE A 188 10.64 -4.30 -34.67
C ILE A 188 10.69 -4.38 -33.14
N ARG A 189 11.47 -3.49 -32.51
CA ARG A 189 11.57 -3.43 -31.05
C ARG A 189 10.16 -3.40 -30.45
N PRO A 190 9.83 -4.22 -29.44
CA PRO A 190 8.74 -3.85 -28.55
C PRO A 190 9.07 -2.48 -27.95
N LYS A 191 8.05 -1.64 -27.76
CA LYS A 191 8.23 -0.38 -27.01
C LYS A 191 8.89 -0.73 -25.68
N PRO A 192 9.94 -0.02 -25.24
CA PRO A 192 10.38 -0.16 -23.86
C PRO A 192 9.15 0.17 -23.01
N VAL A 193 8.71 -0.81 -22.23
CA VAL A 193 7.78 -0.55 -21.15
C VAL A 193 8.54 0.37 -20.22
N ARG A 194 8.13 1.65 -20.15
CA ARG A 194 8.54 2.52 -19.06
C ARG A 194 8.11 1.81 -17.78
N GLN A 195 9.04 1.44 -16.90
CA GLN A 195 8.67 1.17 -15.52
C GLN A 195 8.19 2.51 -14.95
N SER A 196 6.90 2.62 -14.66
CA SER A 196 6.23 3.89 -14.31
C SER A 196 6.56 4.38 -12.89
N THR A 197 7.70 3.98 -12.33
CA THR A 197 7.98 4.06 -10.89
C THR A 197 9.40 4.49 -10.55
N GLN A 198 10.24 4.83 -11.53
CA GLN A 198 11.60 5.28 -11.24
C GLN A 198 11.60 6.76 -10.82
N ILE A 199 12.09 7.02 -9.60
CA ILE A 199 12.28 8.38 -9.08
C ILE A 199 13.23 9.15 -10.01
N CYS A 200 12.95 10.43 -10.20
CA CYS A 200 13.81 11.30 -10.99
C CYS A 200 15.21 11.46 -10.36
N GLU A 201 16.24 11.52 -11.20
CA GLU A 201 17.65 11.57 -10.80
C GLU A 201 17.97 12.69 -9.77
N LYS A 202 17.28 13.83 -9.86
CA LYS A 202 17.42 14.95 -8.91
C LYS A 202 17.06 14.55 -7.49
N VAL A 203 16.04 13.71 -7.32
CA VAL A 203 15.60 13.24 -6.00
C VAL A 203 16.44 12.05 -5.54
N GLU A 204 16.88 11.20 -6.46
CA GLU A 204 17.87 10.15 -6.15
C GLU A 204 19.18 10.73 -5.59
N LYS A 205 19.69 11.84 -6.16
CA LYS A 205 20.85 12.56 -5.58
C LYS A 205 20.58 13.11 -4.18
N LYS A 206 19.35 13.58 -3.90
CA LYS A 206 18.94 14.00 -2.54
C LYS A 206 18.92 12.82 -1.56
N ILE A 207 18.41 11.66 -1.99
CA ILE A 207 18.41 10.42 -1.20
C ILE A 207 19.84 10.04 -0.83
N ILE A 208 20.75 10.00 -1.82
CA ILE A 208 22.15 9.65 -1.60
C ILE A 208 22.83 10.66 -0.65
N LYS A 209 22.58 11.97 -0.84
CA LYS A 209 23.11 13.01 0.04
C LYS A 209 22.65 12.81 1.50
N LEU A 210 21.39 12.45 1.71
CA LEU A 210 20.86 12.14 3.05
C LEU A 210 21.46 10.86 3.63
N VAL A 211 21.68 9.82 2.83
CA VAL A 211 22.35 8.59 3.28
C VAL A 211 23.81 8.85 3.70
N CYS A 212 24.51 9.73 3.01
CA CYS A 212 25.87 10.13 3.38
C CYS A 212 25.91 10.98 4.65
N ALA A 213 24.91 11.85 4.85
CA ALA A 213 24.83 12.71 6.03
C ALA A 213 24.31 11.98 7.28
N HIS A 214 23.34 11.08 7.11
CA HIS A 214 22.62 10.37 8.16
C HIS A 214 22.41 8.89 7.77
N PRO A 215 23.46 8.05 7.83
CA PRO A 215 23.38 6.63 7.45
C PRO A 215 22.36 5.83 8.27
N GLU A 216 22.05 6.29 9.48
CA GLU A 216 21.04 5.75 10.39
C GLU A 216 19.60 5.92 9.91
N TYR A 217 19.34 6.82 8.95
CA TYR A 217 17.99 7.05 8.46
C TYR A 217 17.47 5.87 7.63
N SER A 218 16.28 5.38 7.99
CA SER A 218 15.57 4.37 7.23
C SER A 218 15.01 4.94 5.92
N SER A 219 14.59 4.08 5.00
CA SER A 219 13.96 4.53 3.75
C SER A 219 12.69 5.36 4.00
N HIS A 220 11.98 5.09 5.10
CA HIS A 220 10.84 5.87 5.55
C HIS A 220 11.25 7.27 6.01
N MET A 221 12.31 7.37 6.81
CA MET A 221 12.83 8.66 7.29
C MET A 221 13.28 9.54 6.12
N ILE A 222 14.03 8.95 5.20
CA ILE A 222 14.50 9.64 4.00
C ILE A 222 13.32 10.08 3.11
N ALA A 223 12.28 9.25 2.99
CA ALA A 223 11.07 9.60 2.24
C ALA A 223 10.30 10.76 2.89
N HIS A 224 10.18 10.76 4.22
CA HIS A 224 9.55 11.82 4.99
C HIS A 224 10.27 13.15 4.79
N ILE A 225 11.60 13.18 4.93
CA ILE A 225 12.41 14.39 4.76
C ILE A 225 12.29 14.97 3.35
N ILE A 226 12.18 14.11 2.33
CA ILE A 226 12.11 14.54 0.92
C ILE A 226 10.69 15.02 0.54
N ASN A 227 9.64 14.63 1.30
CA ASN A 227 8.21 14.95 1.17
C ASN A 227 7.52 14.62 -0.17
N ASN A 228 8.24 14.58 -1.30
CA ASN A 228 7.72 14.38 -2.65
C ASN A 228 8.02 12.98 -3.24
N VAL A 229 8.42 12.03 -2.39
CA VAL A 229 8.71 10.65 -2.81
C VAL A 229 8.18 9.67 -1.78
N GLY A 230 7.43 8.66 -2.23
CA GLY A 230 6.96 7.59 -1.36
C GLY A 230 8.11 6.66 -0.93
N ASN A 231 8.00 6.09 0.27
CA ASN A 231 8.97 5.16 0.86
C ASN A 231 9.47 4.08 -0.12
N HIS A 232 8.56 3.41 -0.82
CA HIS A 232 8.93 2.37 -1.78
C HIS A 232 9.85 2.88 -2.90
N GLY A 233 9.68 4.13 -3.31
CA GLY A 233 10.58 4.76 -4.24
C GLY A 233 11.99 4.86 -3.65
N VAL A 234 12.11 5.40 -2.43
CA VAL A 234 13.40 5.51 -1.73
C VAL A 234 14.04 4.15 -1.53
N TYR A 235 13.27 3.17 -1.04
CA TYR A 235 13.72 1.79 -0.87
C TYR A 235 14.25 1.18 -2.18
N ASN A 236 13.58 1.40 -3.31
CA ASN A 236 14.05 0.92 -4.61
C ASN A 236 15.37 1.57 -5.03
N VAL A 237 15.57 2.85 -4.71
CA VAL A 237 16.83 3.56 -4.95
C VAL A 237 17.93 2.96 -4.09
N LEU A 238 17.70 2.82 -2.79
CA LEU A 238 18.66 2.22 -1.86
C LEU A 238 19.00 0.78 -2.26
N ARG A 239 18.01 -0.05 -2.58
CA ARG A 239 18.22 -1.43 -3.05
C ARG A 239 19.01 -1.50 -4.35
N ARG A 240 18.75 -0.59 -5.30
CA ARG A 240 19.48 -0.55 -6.57
C ARG A 240 20.94 -0.16 -6.40
N LEU A 241 21.22 0.71 -5.42
CA LEU A 241 22.57 1.17 -5.08
C LEU A 241 23.26 0.28 -4.04
N ASP A 242 22.61 -0.82 -3.63
CA ASP A 242 23.07 -1.73 -2.57
C ASP A 242 23.28 -1.05 -1.20
N LEU A 243 22.44 -0.07 -0.88
CA LEU A 243 22.43 0.70 0.38
C LEU A 243 21.17 0.43 1.22
N ASN A 244 20.55 -0.73 1.05
CA ASN A 244 19.28 -1.07 1.67
C ASN A 244 19.39 -1.44 3.16
N THR A 245 20.57 -1.84 3.65
CA THR A 245 20.81 -2.11 5.08
C THR A 245 21.60 -1.00 5.76
N LEU A 246 21.47 -0.88 7.08
CA LEU A 246 22.18 0.12 7.88
C LEU A 246 23.70 -0.01 7.75
N TYR A 247 24.22 -1.23 7.81
CA TYR A 247 25.67 -1.50 7.68
C TYR A 247 26.24 -0.94 6.36
N LYS A 248 25.55 -1.19 5.25
CA LYS A 248 25.97 -0.72 3.92
C LYS A 248 25.87 0.81 3.80
N ARG A 249 24.84 1.42 4.39
CA ARG A 249 24.73 2.89 4.46
C ARG A 249 25.84 3.53 5.28
N ARG A 250 26.18 2.96 6.44
CA ARG A 250 27.29 3.41 7.28
C ARG A 250 28.62 3.32 6.54
N ALA A 251 28.94 2.17 5.94
CA ALA A 251 30.14 1.99 5.14
C ALA A 251 30.22 2.99 3.98
N TYR A 252 29.09 3.24 3.30
CA TYR A 252 29.01 4.20 2.20
C TYR A 252 29.17 5.66 2.66
N SER A 253 28.61 6.02 3.83
CA SER A 253 28.72 7.37 4.41
C SER A 253 30.14 7.73 4.81
N VAL A 254 30.87 6.78 5.44
CA VAL A 254 32.26 6.95 5.86
C VAL A 254 33.16 7.29 4.67
N LEU A 255 32.85 6.74 3.49
CA LEU A 255 33.60 6.99 2.26
C LEU A 255 33.29 8.34 1.60
N HIS A 256 32.21 9.05 1.98
CA HIS A 256 31.66 10.16 1.19
C HIS A 256 31.16 11.37 2.01
N GLN A 257 31.70 11.65 3.20
CA GLN A 257 31.24 12.80 4.01
C GLN A 257 31.66 14.18 3.46
N PRO A 258 30.72 15.12 3.29
CA PRO A 258 30.98 16.55 3.49
C PRO A 258 30.26 17.10 4.74
N VAL A 259 30.85 18.12 5.36
CA VAL A 259 30.49 18.68 6.68
C VAL A 259 29.37 19.76 6.60
N GLN A 260 28.45 19.72 7.59
CA GLN A 260 27.49 20.75 8.09
C GLN A 260 26.26 21.19 7.26
N PRO A 261 25.26 21.94 7.81
CA PRO A 261 24.72 22.05 9.19
C PRO A 261 23.18 21.76 9.25
N VAL A 262 22.59 21.70 10.45
CA VAL A 262 21.17 21.31 10.71
C VAL A 262 20.22 22.51 10.59
N LEU A 263 19.13 22.36 9.83
CA LEU A 263 17.97 23.27 9.78
C LEU A 263 16.71 22.51 10.27
N PRO A 264 15.85 23.10 11.11
CA PRO A 264 14.64 22.44 11.60
C PRO A 264 13.57 22.35 10.48
N PRO A 265 12.82 21.24 10.38
CA PRO A 265 11.72 21.10 9.43
C PRO A 265 10.45 21.80 9.91
N VAL A 266 9.73 22.41 8.96
CA VAL A 266 8.46 23.10 9.15
C VAL A 266 7.36 22.10 9.54
N LEU A 267 6.81 22.26 10.75
CA LEU A 267 5.58 21.59 11.19
C LEU A 267 4.40 22.10 10.35
N VAL A 268 3.61 21.18 9.78
CA VAL A 268 2.23 21.49 9.43
C VAL A 268 1.43 21.43 10.73
N ASP A 269 0.85 22.55 11.14
CA ASP A 269 0.07 22.69 12.36
C ASP A 269 -1.26 21.95 12.26
N LEU A 270 -1.21 20.62 12.48
CA LEU A 270 -2.39 19.77 12.67
C LEU A 270 -3.14 20.11 13.96
N LYS A 271 -2.50 20.79 14.91
CA LYS A 271 -3.11 21.20 16.19
C LYS A 271 -4.19 22.24 15.95
N GLY A 272 -3.95 23.23 15.08
CA GLY A 272 -4.95 24.21 14.66
C GLY A 272 -6.15 23.63 13.87
N LEU A 273 -6.02 22.44 13.30
CA LEU A 273 -7.13 21.71 12.66
C LEU A 273 -7.91 20.84 13.68
N LEU A 274 -7.22 20.31 14.69
CA LEU A 274 -7.77 19.50 15.78
C LEU A 274 -8.51 20.34 16.82
N GLU A 275 -8.05 21.56 17.11
CA GLU A 275 -8.73 22.51 18.01
C GLU A 275 -10.09 22.99 17.48
N LYS A 276 -10.35 22.80 16.18
CA LYS A 276 -11.62 23.15 15.52
C LYS A 276 -12.61 21.99 15.40
N MET A 277 -12.24 20.79 15.86
CA MET A 277 -13.16 19.65 15.90
C MET A 277 -13.75 19.52 17.32
N PRO A 278 -15.08 19.40 17.48
CA PRO A 278 -15.67 19.20 18.79
C PRO A 278 -15.20 17.85 19.35
N PHE A 279 -14.32 17.91 20.33
CA PHE A 279 -13.91 16.77 21.16
C PHE A 279 -15.15 16.22 21.85
N VAL A 280 -15.53 14.97 21.54
CA VAL A 280 -16.51 14.23 22.34
C VAL A 280 -15.76 13.65 23.54
N SER A 281 -15.85 14.32 24.68
CA SER A 281 -15.40 13.84 25.98
C SER A 281 -16.12 12.54 26.38
N SER A 282 -15.46 11.74 27.22
CA SER A 282 -16.01 10.58 27.92
C SER A 282 -17.37 10.91 28.58
N VAL A 283 -18.43 10.27 28.11
CA VAL A 283 -19.82 10.62 28.47
C VAL A 283 -20.22 9.94 29.80
N PRO A 284 -20.61 10.69 30.85
CA PRO A 284 -21.33 10.15 32.01
C PRO A 284 -22.77 9.74 31.61
N PRO A 285 -23.49 8.92 32.39
CA PRO A 285 -24.82 8.43 32.00
C PRO A 285 -25.76 9.59 31.61
N PRO A 286 -26.57 9.42 30.54
CA PRO A 286 -27.30 10.53 29.95
C PRO A 286 -28.35 11.10 30.91
N SER A 287 -28.35 12.43 31.06
CA SER A 287 -29.41 13.16 31.75
C SER A 287 -30.74 13.06 30.99
N PHE A 288 -31.85 13.33 31.68
CA PHE A 288 -33.22 13.20 31.15
C PHE A 288 -33.47 14.03 29.87
N ASP A 289 -32.72 15.11 29.64
CA ASP A 289 -32.81 15.90 28.40
C ASP A 289 -32.13 15.26 27.17
N ASN A 290 -31.17 14.35 27.38
CA ASN A 290 -30.63 13.51 26.30
C ASN A 290 -31.63 12.42 25.86
N PHE A 291 -32.58 12.04 26.73
CA PHE A 291 -33.68 11.13 26.36
C PHE A 291 -34.57 11.77 25.28
N LYS A 292 -34.82 13.09 25.33
CA LYS A 292 -35.57 13.81 24.29
C LYS A 292 -34.83 13.85 22.94
N ARG A 293 -33.49 13.87 22.95
CA ARG A 293 -32.66 13.81 21.73
C ARG A 293 -32.60 12.41 21.12
N LEU A 294 -32.62 11.35 21.95
CA LEU A 294 -32.77 9.96 21.53
C LEU A 294 -34.22 9.58 21.13
N ALA A 295 -35.21 10.27 21.71
CA ALA A 295 -36.62 10.05 21.41
C ALA A 295 -36.96 10.40 19.96
N LYS A 296 -36.29 11.37 19.32
CA LYS A 296 -36.55 11.70 17.91
C LYS A 296 -36.22 10.56 16.92
N PRO A 297 -35.00 9.98 16.91
CA PRO A 297 -34.71 8.84 16.05
C PRO A 297 -35.49 7.59 16.48
N PHE A 298 -35.77 7.41 17.77
CA PHE A 298 -36.58 6.30 18.26
C PHE A 298 -38.06 6.42 17.84
N PHE A 299 -38.65 7.62 17.92
CA PHE A 299 -40.01 7.89 17.48
C PHE A 299 -40.12 7.81 15.96
N LEU A 300 -39.12 8.29 15.21
CA LEU A 300 -39.07 8.11 13.76
C LEU A 300 -38.95 6.63 13.39
N SER A 301 -38.08 5.89 14.07
CA SER A 301 -37.97 4.43 13.92
C SER A 301 -39.29 3.74 14.26
N LEU A 302 -39.95 4.11 15.36
CA LEU A 302 -41.23 3.55 15.79
C LEU A 302 -42.34 3.84 14.79
N VAL A 303 -42.48 5.08 14.31
CA VAL A 303 -43.45 5.46 13.30
C VAL A 303 -43.19 4.74 11.97
N THR A 304 -41.93 4.61 11.55
CA THR A 304 -41.60 3.84 10.34
C THR A 304 -41.87 2.34 10.52
N THR A 305 -41.60 1.78 11.69
CA THR A 305 -41.82 0.36 11.98
C THR A 305 -43.31 0.05 12.07
N LEU A 306 -44.09 0.90 12.73
CA LEU A 306 -45.56 0.80 12.81
C LEU A 306 -46.22 1.05 11.45
N GLY A 307 -45.70 1.98 10.64
CA GLY A 307 -46.18 2.22 9.28
C GLY A 307 -45.92 1.02 8.35
N LEU A 308 -44.74 0.40 8.46
CA LEU A 308 -44.39 -0.79 7.67
C LEU A 308 -45.18 -2.02 8.13
N SER A 309 -45.36 -2.21 9.44
CA SER A 309 -46.10 -3.36 9.98
C SER A 309 -47.61 -3.24 9.71
N SER A 310 -48.19 -2.04 9.82
CA SER A 310 -49.60 -1.81 9.45
C SER A 310 -49.84 -2.00 7.95
N SER A 311 -48.94 -1.53 7.09
CA SER A 311 -49.02 -1.76 5.64
C SER A 311 -48.92 -3.25 5.29
N ALA A 312 -48.05 -4.00 5.99
CA ALA A 312 -47.94 -5.44 5.81
C ALA A 312 -49.21 -6.18 6.28
N LEU A 313 -49.81 -5.78 7.40
CA LEU A 313 -51.07 -6.34 7.90
C LEU A 313 -52.24 -6.04 6.95
N VAL A 314 -52.33 -4.81 6.43
CA VAL A 314 -53.35 -4.44 5.43
C VAL A 314 -53.18 -5.27 4.16
N PHE A 315 -51.95 -5.47 3.70
CA PHE A 315 -51.68 -6.31 2.53
C PHE A 315 -52.03 -7.79 2.77
N LEU A 316 -51.70 -8.33 3.95
CA LEU A 316 -52.06 -9.69 4.34
C LEU A 316 -53.58 -9.88 4.45
N ASN A 317 -54.31 -8.89 4.97
CA ASN A 317 -55.77 -8.90 5.00
C ASN A 317 -56.38 -8.80 3.60
N LEU A 318 -55.81 -7.97 2.71
CA LEU A 318 -56.20 -7.91 1.31
C LEU A 318 -55.97 -9.25 0.60
N LEU A 319 -54.84 -9.91 0.85
CA LEU A 319 -54.56 -11.27 0.36
C LEU A 319 -55.54 -12.31 0.89
N ALA A 320 -55.91 -12.20 2.17
CA ALA A 320 -56.87 -13.10 2.82
C ALA A 320 -58.30 -12.89 2.29
N SER A 321 -58.67 -11.66 1.92
CA SER A 321 -59.99 -11.31 1.36
C SER A 321 -60.23 -11.79 -0.07
N GLN A 322 -59.22 -12.34 -0.74
CA GLN A 322 -59.38 -12.88 -2.10
C GLN A 322 -59.82 -14.35 -2.02
N ASP A 323 -61.01 -14.66 -2.51
CA ASP A 323 -61.55 -16.03 -2.50
C ASP A 323 -60.93 -16.92 -3.59
N THR A 324 -60.40 -16.33 -4.66
CA THR A 324 -59.83 -17.06 -5.79
C THR A 324 -58.30 -17.10 -5.74
N LEU A 325 -57.73 -18.25 -6.11
CA LEU A 325 -56.27 -18.43 -6.23
C LEU A 325 -55.66 -17.39 -7.18
N TRP A 326 -56.33 -17.12 -8.31
CA TRP A 326 -55.86 -16.15 -9.30
C TRP A 326 -55.90 -14.71 -8.79
N GLY A 327 -56.87 -14.34 -7.95
CA GLY A 327 -56.88 -13.05 -7.28
C GLY A 327 -55.67 -12.85 -6.36
N LYS A 328 -55.31 -13.89 -5.58
CA LYS A 328 -54.11 -13.86 -4.71
C LYS A 328 -52.82 -13.73 -5.51
N VAL A 329 -52.69 -14.50 -6.60
CA VAL A 329 -51.52 -14.43 -7.51
C VAL A 329 -51.42 -13.05 -8.17
N GLY A 330 -52.54 -12.49 -8.64
CA GLY A 330 -52.59 -11.15 -9.22
C GLY A 330 -52.14 -10.06 -8.24
N LEU A 331 -52.61 -10.12 -6.99
CA LEU A 331 -52.22 -9.17 -5.94
C LEU A 331 -50.73 -9.25 -5.59
N MET A 332 -50.18 -10.48 -5.55
CA MET A 332 -48.75 -10.71 -5.32
C MET A 332 -47.87 -10.15 -6.44
N VAL A 333 -48.28 -10.35 -7.70
CA VAL A 333 -47.56 -9.81 -8.87
C VAL A 333 -47.64 -8.28 -8.90
N ALA A 334 -48.79 -7.70 -8.58
CA ALA A 334 -48.95 -6.25 -8.47
C ALA A 334 -48.07 -5.65 -7.36
N ALA A 335 -48.02 -6.28 -6.19
CA ALA A 335 -47.16 -5.85 -5.08
C ALA A 335 -45.67 -5.96 -5.42
N LEU A 336 -45.27 -7.04 -6.11
CA LEU A 336 -43.89 -7.20 -6.59
C LEU A 336 -43.52 -6.13 -7.61
N SER A 337 -44.42 -5.84 -8.56
CA SER A 337 -44.23 -4.79 -9.56
C SER A 337 -44.09 -3.41 -8.91
N LEU A 338 -44.97 -3.10 -7.95
CA LEU A 338 -44.91 -1.84 -7.19
C LEU A 338 -43.61 -1.74 -6.39
N GLY A 339 -43.19 -2.83 -5.73
CA GLY A 339 -41.93 -2.90 -4.98
C GLY A 339 -40.70 -2.67 -5.86
N LEU A 340 -40.63 -3.34 -7.01
CA LEU A 340 -39.56 -3.13 -8.00
C LEU A 340 -39.58 -1.68 -8.54
N GLY A 341 -40.77 -1.16 -8.85
CA GLY A 341 -40.96 0.23 -9.25
C GLY A 341 -40.46 1.23 -8.22
N MET A 342 -40.71 0.98 -6.93
CA MET A 342 -40.25 1.82 -5.83
C MET A 342 -38.73 1.77 -5.64
N VAL A 343 -38.09 0.62 -5.88
CA VAL A 343 -36.62 0.50 -5.91
C VAL A 343 -36.03 1.32 -7.06
N PHE A 344 -36.59 1.24 -8.26
CA PHE A 344 -36.15 2.06 -9.39
C PHE A 344 -36.41 3.56 -9.16
N PHE A 345 -37.52 3.90 -8.54
CA PHE A 345 -37.83 5.28 -8.14
C PHE A 345 -36.82 5.80 -7.12
N ALA A 346 -36.52 5.05 -6.05
CA ALA A 346 -35.53 5.44 -5.05
C ALA A 346 -34.11 5.57 -5.64
N TYR A 347 -33.73 4.65 -6.53
CA TYR A 347 -32.47 4.73 -7.27
C TYR A 347 -32.40 5.97 -8.17
N SER A 348 -33.50 6.28 -8.87
CA SER A 348 -33.60 7.47 -9.73
C SER A 348 -33.60 8.74 -8.89
N ALA A 349 -34.33 8.78 -7.78
CA ALA A 349 -34.37 9.90 -6.84
C ALA A 349 -32.97 10.19 -6.27
N LYS A 350 -32.22 9.14 -5.88
CA LYS A 350 -30.81 9.28 -5.50
C LYS A 350 -30.00 9.92 -6.63
N TYR A 351 -30.14 9.43 -7.86
CA TYR A 351 -29.42 9.97 -9.02
C TYR A 351 -29.74 11.45 -9.27
N TYR A 352 -31.02 11.83 -9.25
CA TYR A 352 -31.46 13.21 -9.43
C TYR A 352 -31.03 14.13 -8.28
N LEU A 353 -31.08 13.65 -7.02
CA LEU A 353 -30.61 14.41 -5.86
C LEU A 353 -29.09 14.65 -5.95
N THR A 354 -28.33 13.63 -6.37
CA THR A 354 -26.88 13.75 -6.57
C THR A 354 -26.56 14.73 -7.70
N LEU A 355 -27.32 14.68 -8.80
CA LEU A 355 -27.19 15.61 -9.93
C LEU A 355 -27.53 17.04 -9.52
N ALA A 356 -28.60 17.24 -8.75
CA ALA A 356 -29.00 18.54 -8.20
C ALA A 356 -27.92 19.11 -7.26
N LEU A 357 -27.33 18.27 -6.40
CA LEU A 357 -26.20 18.65 -5.55
C LEU A 357 -25.01 19.13 -6.38
N VAL A 358 -24.57 18.31 -7.35
CA VAL A 358 -23.43 18.61 -8.23
C VAL A 358 -23.67 19.89 -9.05
N LEU A 359 -24.87 20.09 -9.57
CA LEU A 359 -25.24 21.30 -10.31
C LEU A 359 -25.33 22.54 -9.40
N SER A 360 -25.78 22.38 -8.15
CA SER A 360 -25.78 23.51 -7.20
C SER A 360 -24.36 23.92 -6.79
N SER A 361 -23.46 22.95 -6.60
CA SER A 361 -22.05 23.20 -6.31
C SER A 361 -21.29 23.82 -7.50
N SER A 362 -21.63 23.44 -8.74
CA SER A 362 -20.98 24.04 -9.92
C SER A 362 -21.46 25.47 -10.20
N LYS A 363 -22.72 25.78 -9.89
CA LYS A 363 -23.26 27.16 -10.01
C LYS A 363 -22.59 28.13 -9.04
N GLN A 364 -22.17 27.66 -7.86
CA GLN A 364 -21.44 28.47 -6.88
C GLN A 364 -19.97 28.69 -7.28
N ALA A 365 -19.35 27.73 -7.97
CA ALA A 365 -17.98 27.88 -8.50
C ALA A 365 -17.91 28.84 -9.71
N SER A 366 -18.98 28.97 -10.49
CA SER A 366 -19.03 29.88 -11.66
C SER A 366 -19.24 31.35 -11.28
N ASN A 367 -19.79 31.65 -10.11
CA ASN A 367 -19.96 33.04 -9.64
C ASN A 367 -18.73 33.59 -8.92
N GLY A 368 -17.69 32.77 -8.70
CA GLY A 368 -16.45 33.17 -8.02
C GLY A 368 -15.35 33.66 -8.95
N ASN A 369 -15.57 33.76 -10.27
CA ASN A 369 -14.52 34.12 -11.21
C ASN A 369 -15.06 34.96 -12.38
N GLY A 370 -15.20 36.27 -12.14
CA GLY A 370 -15.62 37.25 -13.13
C GLY A 370 -15.18 38.67 -12.76
N ASN A 371 -14.06 39.08 -13.36
CA ASN A 371 -13.60 40.44 -13.69
C ASN A 371 -13.45 41.50 -12.59
N ASN A 372 -12.17 41.85 -12.34
CA ASN A 372 -11.75 43.19 -11.95
C ASN A 372 -11.94 44.16 -13.13
N HIS A 373 -12.80 45.17 -12.99
CA HIS A 373 -12.57 46.52 -13.51
C HIS A 373 -13.53 47.55 -12.87
N SER A 374 -12.90 48.58 -12.28
CA SER A 374 -13.30 49.99 -12.06
C SER A 374 -14.72 50.35 -11.56
N ASP A 375 -14.71 51.00 -10.39
CA ASP A 375 -15.41 52.23 -9.99
C ASP A 375 -16.88 52.44 -10.36
N GLN A 376 -17.76 52.48 -9.35
CA GLN A 376 -18.44 53.71 -8.92
C GLN A 376 -19.34 53.46 -7.70
N GLU A 377 -19.34 54.44 -6.79
CA GLU A 377 -20.22 54.54 -5.63
C GLU A 377 -21.71 54.55 -6.02
N GLY A 378 -22.53 53.92 -5.19
CA GLY A 378 -23.98 53.93 -5.33
C GLY A 378 -24.65 53.32 -4.10
N SER A 379 -24.88 54.15 -3.09
CA SER A 379 -25.73 53.85 -1.94
C SER A 379 -27.13 53.41 -2.39
N PHE A 380 -27.53 52.18 -2.08
CA PHE A 380 -28.94 51.79 -2.06
C PHE A 380 -29.24 50.83 -0.91
N ASN A 381 -29.91 51.38 0.11
CA ASN A 381 -30.60 50.64 1.16
C ASN A 381 -31.75 49.84 0.54
N GLY A 382 -31.75 48.52 0.70
CA GLY A 382 -32.79 47.63 0.19
C GLY A 382 -32.84 46.33 0.98
N SER A 383 -33.71 46.30 1.99
CA SER A 383 -34.18 45.10 2.67
C SER A 383 -34.75 44.09 1.67
N LEU A 384 -34.06 42.97 1.44
CA LEU A 384 -34.64 41.82 0.75
C LEU A 384 -34.30 40.51 1.47
N GLY A 385 -35.35 39.81 1.86
CA GLY A 385 -35.34 38.68 2.78
C GLY A 385 -34.53 37.47 2.34
N ARG A 386 -34.02 36.77 3.36
CA ARG A 386 -33.43 35.41 3.29
C ARG A 386 -34.39 34.45 2.57
N LYS A 387 -34.18 34.20 1.27
CA LYS A 387 -34.68 32.98 0.64
C LYS A 387 -33.83 31.80 1.14
N LYS A 388 -34.44 30.92 1.94
CA LYS A 388 -33.86 29.66 2.41
C LYS A 388 -33.55 28.75 1.20
N GLY A 389 -32.28 28.62 0.85
CA GLY A 389 -31.83 27.65 -0.15
C GLY A 389 -31.89 26.21 0.35
N LEU A 390 -31.78 25.25 -0.56
CA LEU A 390 -31.79 23.80 -0.30
C LEU A 390 -30.63 23.37 0.63
N LEU A 391 -29.47 24.04 0.55
CA LEU A 391 -28.30 23.72 1.38
C LEU A 391 -28.52 23.99 2.88
N PRO A 392 -29.04 25.17 3.30
CA PRO A 392 -29.43 25.40 4.69
C PRO A 392 -30.44 24.38 5.25
N PHE A 393 -31.37 23.91 4.40
CA PHE A 393 -32.35 22.89 4.79
C PHE A 393 -31.70 21.51 5.01
N LEU A 394 -30.78 21.09 4.12
CA LEU A 394 -30.03 19.84 4.27
C LEU A 394 -29.04 19.90 5.45
N ALA A 395 -28.38 21.04 5.66
CA ALA A 395 -27.52 21.30 6.81
C ALA A 395 -28.27 21.16 8.14
N SER A 396 -29.52 21.63 8.20
CA SER A 396 -30.41 21.47 9.35
C SER A 396 -30.86 20.02 9.61
N ILE A 397 -31.03 19.20 8.56
CA ILE A 397 -31.42 17.79 8.70
C ILE A 397 -30.24 16.91 9.15
N PHE A 398 -29.03 17.24 8.71
CA PHE A 398 -27.82 16.47 8.99
C PHE A 398 -26.93 17.05 10.10
N GLY A 399 -27.35 18.16 10.73
CA GLY A 399 -26.64 18.76 11.88
C GLY A 399 -25.28 19.37 11.52
N ILE A 400 -25.13 19.90 10.30
CA ILE A 400 -23.87 20.50 9.81
C ILE A 400 -24.00 22.02 9.92
N GLU A 401 -23.27 22.65 10.85
CA GLU A 401 -23.14 24.11 10.87
C GLU A 401 -22.18 24.59 9.77
N ILE A 402 -22.62 25.53 8.94
CA ILE A 402 -21.79 26.16 7.90
C ILE A 402 -21.56 27.61 8.32
N GLU A 403 -20.40 27.91 8.91
CA GLU A 403 -19.93 29.29 9.06
C GLU A 403 -19.42 29.82 7.73
N VAL A 404 -20.04 30.89 7.24
CA VAL A 404 -19.57 31.63 6.05
C VAL A 404 -18.72 32.79 6.54
N GLY A 405 -17.40 32.63 6.52
CA GLY A 405 -16.45 33.68 6.91
C GLY A 405 -16.51 34.89 5.96
N ARG A 406 -16.79 36.07 6.53
CA ARG A 406 -16.60 37.38 5.89
C ARG A 406 -15.12 37.71 5.86
N ASN A 407 -14.54 37.89 4.67
CA ASN A 407 -13.25 38.58 4.51
C ASN A 407 -13.48 40.09 4.67
N GLY A 408 -12.85 40.69 5.68
CA GLY A 408 -12.66 42.13 5.81
C GLY A 408 -11.23 42.39 6.25
N ASN A 409 -10.44 43.00 5.37
CA ASN A 409 -9.11 43.53 5.69
C ASN A 409 -9.26 44.73 6.62
N GLY A 410 -8.57 44.70 7.75
CA GLY A 410 -8.45 45.83 8.67
C GLY A 410 -7.44 45.50 9.77
N LEU A 411 -6.18 45.82 9.53
CA LEU A 411 -5.19 45.98 10.61
C LEU A 411 -5.65 47.13 11.51
N PRO A 412 -5.37 47.05 12.82
CA PRO A 412 -4.39 48.01 13.33
C PRO A 412 -3.33 47.39 14.24
N ASN A 413 -2.17 48.04 14.19
CA ASN A 413 -1.01 47.93 15.08
C ASN A 413 -1.40 47.96 16.55
N ASN A 414 -0.64 47.22 17.38
CA ASN A 414 0.09 47.84 18.50
C ASN A 414 1.18 46.92 19.05
N GLY A 415 2.22 47.58 19.58
CA GLY A 415 3.56 47.06 19.87
C GLY A 415 3.65 45.99 20.96
N LEU A 416 4.83 45.37 20.97
CA LEU A 416 5.40 44.49 21.98
C LEU A 416 5.23 45.00 23.42
N PRO A 417 5.25 44.06 24.39
CA PRO A 417 6.35 44.04 25.37
C PRO A 417 7.03 42.65 25.34
N THR A 418 8.27 42.55 24.86
CA THR A 418 9.52 42.43 25.65
C THR A 418 9.39 41.91 27.09
N SER A 419 10.18 40.85 27.33
CA SER A 419 10.64 40.26 28.59
C SER A 419 9.62 39.62 29.53
N LEU A 420 9.50 38.29 29.46
CA LEU A 420 9.44 37.44 30.66
C LEU A 420 10.34 36.22 30.46
N SER A 421 11.10 35.94 31.52
CA SER A 421 12.26 35.05 31.62
C SER A 421 11.88 33.57 31.68
N ALA A 422 12.84 32.73 31.32
CA ALA A 422 12.78 31.26 31.29
C ALA A 422 12.71 30.58 32.68
N SER A 423 11.97 31.14 33.64
CA SER A 423 11.92 30.65 35.03
C SER A 423 10.52 30.40 35.59
N GLU A 424 9.45 30.59 34.82
CA GLU A 424 8.05 30.43 35.30
C GLU A 424 7.26 29.29 34.62
N LEU A 425 7.93 28.34 33.96
CA LEU A 425 7.30 27.12 33.44
C LEU A 425 7.45 25.91 34.39
N ASN A 426 8.00 26.10 35.59
CA ASN A 426 8.21 25.06 36.60
C ASN A 426 7.47 25.35 37.91
N SER A 427 6.18 25.65 37.88
CA SER A 427 5.34 25.59 39.10
C SER A 427 3.85 25.76 38.79
N SER A 428 3.24 24.75 38.18
CA SER A 428 1.80 24.53 38.33
C SER A 428 1.46 23.05 38.11
N GLY A 429 1.50 22.30 39.21
CA GLY A 429 0.66 21.12 39.46
C GLY A 429 0.55 20.08 38.35
N LEU A 430 1.64 19.36 38.08
CA LEU A 430 1.60 18.01 37.47
C LEU A 430 2.11 17.01 38.51
N THR A 431 1.38 16.92 39.62
CA THR A 431 1.49 15.81 40.57
C THR A 431 0.34 14.85 40.29
N SER A 432 0.68 13.58 40.16
CA SER A 432 -0.16 12.38 39.98
C SER A 432 -0.99 12.31 38.69
N ASP A 433 -0.41 11.71 37.63
CA ASP A 433 -1.14 10.83 36.68
C ASP A 433 -0.17 10.04 35.76
N LEU A 434 0.90 9.47 36.34
CA LEU A 434 1.80 8.54 35.64
C LEU A 434 1.22 7.11 35.54
N ARG A 435 -0.11 6.94 35.53
CA ARG A 435 -0.80 5.63 35.50
C ARG A 435 -1.94 5.49 34.50
N GLU A 436 -2.27 6.52 33.70
CA GLU A 436 -3.27 6.39 32.63
C GLU A 436 -2.57 6.23 31.28
N GLY A 437 -2.68 5.09 30.59
CA GLY A 437 -3.91 4.68 29.90
C GLY A 437 -3.81 5.11 28.44
N TYR A 438 -3.94 4.16 27.50
CA TYR A 438 -3.90 4.40 26.05
C TYR A 438 -4.64 5.70 25.64
N ARG A 439 -3.94 6.61 24.94
CA ARG A 439 -4.55 7.86 24.44
C ARG A 439 -5.04 7.67 23.00
N PRO A 440 -6.29 8.05 22.67
CA PRO A 440 -6.77 8.02 21.29
C PRO A 440 -5.83 8.78 20.34
N GLY A 441 -5.56 8.20 19.16
CA GLY A 441 -4.66 8.79 18.16
C GLY A 441 -3.16 8.61 18.39
N GLN A 442 -2.73 8.00 19.51
CA GLN A 442 -1.30 7.81 19.81
C GLN A 442 -0.57 6.99 18.73
N GLY A 443 -1.25 6.03 18.09
CA GLY A 443 -0.71 5.28 16.95
C GLY A 443 -0.45 6.11 15.69
N LEU A 444 -1.04 7.30 15.56
CA LEU A 444 -0.83 8.21 14.42
C LEU A 444 0.18 9.33 14.73
N GLN A 445 0.38 9.63 16.02
CA GLN A 445 1.22 10.73 16.48
C GLN A 445 2.64 10.29 16.86
N ALA A 446 2.89 8.98 16.95
CA ALA A 446 4.21 8.46 17.33
C ALA A 446 5.29 8.86 16.31
N ASP A 447 6.14 9.80 16.70
CA ASP A 447 7.35 10.13 15.97
C ASP A 447 8.50 9.19 16.40
N LEU A 448 9.03 8.43 15.43
CA LEU A 448 10.13 7.49 15.66
C LEU A 448 11.52 8.08 15.40
N THR A 449 11.61 9.33 14.90
CA THR A 449 12.88 9.98 14.49
C THR A 449 13.96 9.90 15.56
N ASN A 450 13.60 10.25 16.79
CA ASN A 450 14.51 10.38 17.92
C ASN A 450 14.35 9.25 18.94
N ILE A 451 13.64 8.18 18.58
CA ILE A 451 13.44 7.04 19.48
C ILE A 451 14.61 6.07 19.31
N THR A 452 15.43 5.98 20.34
CA THR A 452 16.48 4.97 20.49
C THR A 452 15.98 3.83 21.37
N LEU A 453 16.33 2.59 21.01
CA LEU A 453 16.06 1.43 21.85
C LEU A 453 17.29 1.15 22.71
N SER A 454 17.09 0.97 24.02
CA SER A 454 18.16 0.61 24.96
C SER A 454 18.45 -0.90 24.92
N ARG A 455 17.42 -1.71 24.66
CA ARG A 455 17.52 -3.16 24.43
C ARG A 455 16.74 -3.59 23.19
N TYR A 456 17.12 -4.74 22.63
CA TYR A 456 16.45 -5.37 21.50
C TYR A 456 15.73 -6.64 21.97
N PRO A 457 14.45 -6.54 22.41
CA PRO A 457 13.67 -7.70 22.86
C PRO A 457 13.56 -8.74 21.75
N LYS A 458 13.51 -10.02 22.11
CA LYS A 458 13.47 -11.08 21.10
C LYS A 458 12.10 -11.16 20.44
N VAL A 459 12.11 -11.22 19.11
CA VAL A 459 10.90 -11.32 18.28
C VAL A 459 10.81 -12.70 17.63
N CYS A 460 9.67 -13.38 17.76
CA CYS A 460 9.34 -14.55 16.96
C CYS A 460 8.50 -14.14 15.73
N VAL A 461 9.02 -14.39 14.55
CA VAL A 461 8.34 -14.18 13.27
C VAL A 461 7.66 -15.48 12.84
N GLN A 462 6.33 -15.54 12.92
CA GLN A 462 5.56 -16.73 12.53
C GLN A 462 5.05 -16.59 11.08
N LEU A 463 5.31 -17.62 10.27
CA LEU A 463 4.97 -17.66 8.85
C LEU A 463 4.02 -18.84 8.58
N PRO A 464 2.70 -18.65 8.68
CA PRO A 464 1.72 -19.68 8.37
C PRO A 464 1.60 -19.88 6.85
N LEU A 465 1.80 -21.10 6.37
CA LEU A 465 1.86 -21.45 4.95
C LEU A 465 0.95 -22.64 4.62
N TYR A 466 0.30 -22.56 3.46
CA TYR A 466 -0.47 -23.67 2.90
C TYR A 466 -0.53 -23.61 1.38
N ASN A 467 0.25 -24.45 0.70
CA ASN A 467 0.27 -24.58 -0.76
C ASN A 467 0.61 -23.25 -1.48
N GLU A 468 1.71 -22.62 -1.07
CA GLU A 468 2.14 -21.27 -1.47
C GLU A 468 3.47 -21.25 -2.25
N LYS A 469 3.71 -22.28 -3.07
CA LYS A 469 4.96 -22.48 -3.83
C LYS A 469 5.43 -21.31 -4.71
N ARG A 470 4.53 -20.38 -5.06
CA ARG A 470 4.85 -19.22 -5.90
C ARG A 470 5.42 -18.03 -5.13
N VAL A 471 5.16 -17.94 -3.83
CA VAL A 471 5.46 -16.76 -3.02
C VAL A 471 6.36 -17.09 -1.82
N VAL A 472 6.42 -18.35 -1.38
CA VAL A 472 7.17 -18.79 -0.19
C VAL A 472 8.64 -18.36 -0.18
N GLU A 473 9.37 -18.52 -1.30
CA GLU A 473 10.79 -18.14 -1.35
C GLU A 473 10.99 -16.63 -1.18
N ARG A 474 10.08 -15.83 -1.75
CA ARG A 474 10.10 -14.37 -1.61
C ARG A 474 9.81 -13.95 -0.17
N LEU A 475 8.86 -14.60 0.48
CA LEU A 475 8.53 -14.36 1.89
C LEU A 475 9.71 -14.73 2.80
N LEU A 476 10.25 -15.94 2.69
CA LEU A 476 11.39 -16.40 3.48
C LEU A 476 12.57 -15.45 3.36
N LYS A 477 12.86 -15.00 2.13
CA LYS A 477 13.91 -14.00 1.89
C LYS A 477 13.65 -12.67 2.59
N ALA A 478 12.41 -12.17 2.60
CA ALA A 478 12.09 -10.92 3.27
C ALA A 478 12.19 -11.06 4.80
N CYS A 479 11.66 -12.15 5.35
CA CYS A 479 11.61 -12.38 6.79
C CYS A 479 12.94 -12.81 7.42
N THR A 480 13.93 -13.19 6.61
CA THR A 480 15.29 -13.54 7.07
C THR A 480 16.29 -12.40 6.90
N GLN A 481 15.84 -11.22 6.47
CA GLN A 481 16.67 -10.05 6.18
C GLN A 481 16.21 -8.79 6.94
N PHE A 482 15.69 -8.94 8.16
CA PHE A 482 15.32 -7.79 8.98
C PHE A 482 16.57 -7.08 9.52
N ASP A 483 16.53 -5.74 9.54
CA ASP A 483 17.49 -4.87 10.22
C ASP A 483 17.18 -4.86 11.74
N TYR A 484 17.16 -6.05 12.35
CA TYR A 484 16.87 -6.27 13.76
C TYR A 484 17.74 -7.43 14.30
N PRO A 485 18.48 -7.27 15.40
CA PRO A 485 19.50 -8.24 15.78
C PRO A 485 18.98 -9.48 16.52
N ASN A 486 17.83 -9.40 17.19
CA ASN A 486 17.37 -10.45 18.10
C ASN A 486 16.01 -11.02 17.67
N TYR A 487 16.00 -11.94 16.71
CA TYR A 487 14.76 -12.56 16.27
C TYR A 487 14.96 -14.00 15.75
N GLU A 488 13.87 -14.76 15.76
CA GLU A 488 13.78 -16.07 15.14
C GLU A 488 12.62 -16.11 14.14
N VAL A 489 12.68 -17.05 13.20
CA VAL A 489 11.63 -17.30 12.21
C VAL A 489 11.08 -18.71 12.41
N ILE A 490 9.77 -18.84 12.59
CA ILE A 490 9.08 -20.14 12.63
C ILE A 490 8.17 -20.25 11.42
N VAL A 491 8.46 -21.21 10.56
CA VAL A 491 7.64 -21.56 9.40
C VAL A 491 6.61 -22.60 9.84
N CYS A 492 5.34 -22.22 9.84
CA CYS A 492 4.22 -23.10 10.20
C CYS A 492 3.63 -23.66 8.89
N ASP A 493 4.09 -24.84 8.49
CA ASP A 493 3.82 -25.43 7.18
C ASP A 493 2.74 -26.51 7.24
N ASP A 494 1.57 -26.21 6.68
CA ASP A 494 0.46 -27.14 6.52
C ASP A 494 0.35 -27.69 5.07
N SER A 495 1.35 -27.41 4.22
CA SER A 495 1.28 -27.66 2.78
C SER A 495 1.32 -29.15 2.44
N THR A 496 0.68 -29.50 1.33
CA THR A 496 0.66 -30.86 0.78
C THR A 496 1.21 -30.91 -0.65
N ASP A 497 1.81 -29.80 -1.10
CA ASP A 497 2.38 -29.62 -2.44
C ASP A 497 3.89 -29.33 -2.36
N GLU A 498 4.47 -28.85 -3.46
CA GLU A 498 5.92 -28.60 -3.57
C GLU A 498 6.44 -27.48 -2.63
N THR A 499 5.55 -26.79 -1.90
CA THR A 499 5.91 -25.71 -0.96
C THR A 499 6.87 -26.21 0.12
N THR A 500 6.62 -27.39 0.68
CA THR A 500 7.43 -27.98 1.76
C THR A 500 8.88 -28.20 1.31
N GLN A 501 9.09 -28.77 0.12
CA GLN A 501 10.45 -29.00 -0.41
C GLN A 501 11.17 -27.68 -0.76
N ILE A 502 10.43 -26.61 -1.10
CA ILE A 502 11.02 -25.29 -1.31
C ILE A 502 11.49 -24.70 0.03
N ILE A 503 10.69 -24.85 1.09
CA ILE A 503 11.04 -24.41 2.45
C ILE A 503 12.30 -25.14 2.94
N GLU A 504 12.29 -26.48 2.88
CA GLU A 504 13.42 -27.32 3.33
C GLU A 504 14.72 -26.91 2.62
N ARG A 505 14.68 -26.78 1.29
CA ARG A 505 15.85 -26.36 0.50
C ARG A 505 16.33 -24.96 0.87
N TYR A 506 15.42 -24.04 1.13
CA TYR A 506 15.79 -22.69 1.56
C TYR A 506 16.52 -22.75 2.91
N ILE A 507 15.99 -23.54 3.87
CA ILE A 507 16.53 -23.68 5.21
C ILE A 507 17.91 -24.35 5.18
N THR A 508 18.11 -25.44 4.44
CA THR A 508 19.43 -26.08 4.32
C THR A 508 20.50 -25.10 3.82
N ASN A 509 20.17 -24.31 2.79
CA ASN A 509 21.07 -23.27 2.29
C ASN A 509 21.29 -22.14 3.31
N TRP A 510 20.29 -21.85 4.13
CA TRP A 510 20.36 -20.82 5.17
C TRP A 510 21.23 -21.27 6.34
N GLU A 511 21.11 -22.52 6.77
CA GLU A 511 21.93 -23.11 7.85
C GLU A 511 23.41 -23.08 7.51
N THR A 512 23.78 -23.36 6.25
CA THR A 512 25.17 -23.23 5.79
C THR A 512 25.68 -21.79 5.94
N LYS A 513 24.85 -20.79 5.63
CA LYS A 513 25.21 -19.37 5.82
C LYS A 513 25.30 -19.00 7.30
N ARG A 514 24.37 -19.48 8.11
CA ARG A 514 24.34 -19.21 9.56
C ARG A 514 25.52 -19.87 10.29
N ALA A 515 26.02 -21.00 9.81
CA ALA A 515 27.26 -21.60 10.30
C ALA A 515 28.46 -20.67 10.12
N THR A 516 28.49 -19.88 9.04
CA THR A 516 29.53 -18.86 8.80
C THR A 516 29.25 -17.50 9.44
N ASP A 517 27.98 -17.17 9.67
CA ASP A 517 27.53 -15.91 10.25
C ASP A 517 26.44 -16.18 11.31
N PRO A 518 26.84 -16.37 12.59
CA PRO A 518 25.92 -16.64 13.69
C PRO A 518 24.96 -15.49 13.99
N SER A 519 25.18 -14.30 13.43
CA SER A 519 24.26 -13.16 13.59
C SER A 519 22.95 -13.33 12.80
N LEU A 520 22.92 -14.28 11.87
CA LEU A 520 21.71 -14.59 11.10
C LEU A 520 20.65 -15.30 11.98
N PRO A 521 19.35 -14.99 11.76
CA PRO A 521 18.27 -15.58 12.55
C PRO A 521 18.21 -17.09 12.40
N LEU A 522 17.82 -17.76 13.49
CA LEU A 522 17.41 -19.15 13.46
C LEU A 522 16.08 -19.29 12.70
N ILE A 523 15.98 -20.30 11.84
CA ILE A 523 14.74 -20.68 11.17
C ILE A 523 14.33 -22.06 11.67
N LYS A 524 13.11 -22.19 12.19
CA LYS A 524 12.48 -23.46 12.56
C LYS A 524 11.38 -23.79 11.55
N HIS A 525 11.34 -25.03 11.06
CA HIS A 525 10.28 -25.51 10.18
C HIS A 525 9.42 -26.52 10.93
N LEU A 526 8.14 -26.17 11.09
CA LEU A 526 7.16 -27.01 11.75
C LEU A 526 6.15 -27.45 10.70
N HIS A 527 6.31 -28.69 10.23
CA HIS A 527 5.38 -29.28 9.28
C HIS A 527 4.32 -30.12 10.00
N ARG A 528 3.04 -29.78 9.80
CA ARG A 528 1.92 -30.56 10.36
C ARG A 528 1.32 -31.46 9.29
N LYS A 529 1.10 -32.73 9.66
CA LYS A 529 0.43 -33.73 8.79
C LYS A 529 -1.08 -33.51 8.68
N ASP A 530 -1.68 -32.92 9.71
CA ASP A 530 -3.11 -32.62 9.77
C ASP A 530 -3.35 -31.11 9.93
N ARG A 531 -4.42 -30.63 9.30
CA ARG A 531 -4.83 -29.24 9.21
C ARG A 531 -5.96 -28.88 10.15
N THR A 532 -6.27 -29.73 11.13
CA THR A 532 -7.27 -29.42 12.15
C THR A 532 -6.96 -28.08 12.83
N GLY A 533 -7.98 -27.23 12.90
CA GLY A 533 -7.89 -25.85 13.41
C GLY A 533 -7.16 -24.86 12.50
N PHE A 534 -6.79 -25.26 11.28
CA PHE A 534 -6.21 -24.43 10.21
C PHE A 534 -5.07 -23.52 10.70
N LYS A 535 -5.02 -22.27 10.23
CA LYS A 535 -4.00 -21.27 10.54
C LYS A 535 -3.85 -21.04 12.04
N GLY A 536 -4.95 -20.91 12.78
CA GLY A 536 -4.91 -20.67 14.22
C GLY A 536 -4.22 -21.79 15.00
N ALA A 537 -4.47 -23.05 14.66
CA ALA A 537 -3.78 -24.18 15.30
C ALA A 537 -2.31 -24.31 14.85
N ALA A 538 -1.96 -23.89 13.63
CA ALA A 538 -0.57 -23.82 13.19
C ALA A 538 0.22 -22.78 14.01
N LEU A 539 -0.37 -21.60 14.22
CA LEU A 539 0.20 -20.56 15.07
C LEU A 539 0.30 -20.99 16.54
N GLN A 540 -0.70 -21.74 17.04
CA GLN A 540 -0.65 -22.34 18.37
C GLN A 540 0.52 -23.33 18.51
N ASN A 541 0.72 -24.20 17.53
CA ASN A 541 1.84 -25.14 17.53
C ASN A 541 3.19 -24.42 17.46
N ALA A 542 3.29 -23.36 16.65
CA ALA A 542 4.48 -22.52 16.58
C ALA A 542 4.79 -21.84 17.92
N MET A 543 3.76 -21.38 18.64
CA MET A 543 3.90 -20.76 19.95
C MET A 543 4.58 -21.69 20.97
N SER A 544 4.28 -22.99 20.93
CA SER A 544 4.91 -24.00 21.80
C SER A 544 6.38 -24.29 21.48
N HIS A 545 6.88 -23.87 20.30
CA HIS A 545 8.26 -24.08 19.86
C HIS A 545 9.08 -22.79 19.80
N MET A 546 8.52 -21.67 20.25
CA MET A 546 9.25 -20.41 20.36
C MET A 546 10.35 -20.52 21.42
N ALA A 547 11.39 -19.72 21.28
CA ALA A 547 12.37 -19.58 22.34
C ALA A 547 11.71 -18.97 23.60
N PRO A 548 12.11 -19.39 24.81
CA PRO A 548 11.44 -19.00 26.06
C PRO A 548 11.58 -17.50 26.38
N ASP A 549 12.60 -16.85 25.82
CA ASP A 549 12.91 -15.42 25.97
C ASP A 549 12.21 -14.52 24.94
N VAL A 550 11.28 -15.05 24.15
CA VAL A 550 10.49 -14.27 23.17
C VAL A 550 9.52 -13.33 23.89
N GLU A 551 9.66 -12.03 23.64
CA GLU A 551 8.78 -10.99 24.19
C GLU A 551 7.71 -10.53 23.19
N PHE A 552 7.95 -10.72 21.89
CA PHE A 552 7.03 -10.30 20.84
C PHE A 552 6.83 -11.36 19.76
N ILE A 553 5.62 -11.45 19.24
CA ILE A 553 5.24 -12.30 18.11
C ILE A 553 4.76 -11.42 16.97
N THR A 554 5.24 -11.66 15.75
CA THR A 554 4.73 -11.01 14.54
C THR A 554 4.32 -12.08 13.52
N VAL A 555 3.24 -11.81 12.77
CA VAL A 555 2.69 -12.77 11.79
C VAL A 555 2.68 -12.17 10.38
N PHE A 556 3.28 -12.87 9.43
CA PHE A 556 3.26 -12.51 8.01
C PHE A 556 2.66 -13.65 7.17
N ASP A 557 1.60 -13.36 6.41
CA ASP A 557 1.03 -14.32 5.47
C ASP A 557 1.96 -14.50 4.24
N ALA A 558 1.75 -15.59 3.50
CA ALA A 558 2.60 -16.05 2.39
C ALA A 558 2.87 -15.00 1.29
N ASP A 559 1.91 -14.11 1.03
CA ASP A 559 1.96 -13.15 -0.05
C ASP A 559 2.63 -11.81 0.32
N PHE A 560 3.03 -11.64 1.59
CA PHE A 560 3.65 -10.42 2.09
C PHE A 560 5.16 -10.36 1.86
N VAL A 561 5.66 -9.14 1.77
CA VAL A 561 7.09 -8.81 1.64
C VAL A 561 7.41 -7.65 2.57
N PRO A 562 7.57 -7.90 3.89
CA PRO A 562 7.85 -6.83 4.85
C PRO A 562 9.18 -6.13 4.57
N TYR A 563 9.30 -4.88 4.99
CA TYR A 563 10.54 -4.10 4.87
C TYR A 563 11.57 -4.53 5.93
N PRO A 564 12.89 -4.39 5.66
CA PRO A 564 13.93 -4.78 6.62
C PRO A 564 13.77 -4.14 8.01
N ASP A 565 13.30 -2.89 8.10
CA ASP A 565 13.15 -2.16 9.35
C ASP A 565 11.82 -2.42 10.08
N THR A 566 10.97 -3.32 9.58
CA THR A 566 9.61 -3.54 10.10
C THR A 566 9.59 -3.91 11.59
N LEU A 567 10.45 -4.84 12.03
CA LEU A 567 10.49 -5.25 13.45
C LEU A 567 10.94 -4.11 14.35
N ASN A 568 11.96 -3.37 13.92
CA ASN A 568 12.49 -2.23 14.64
C ASN A 568 11.41 -1.14 14.81
N GLN A 569 10.67 -0.84 13.74
CA GLN A 569 9.55 0.11 13.81
C GLN A 569 8.48 -0.35 14.82
N PHE A 570 8.07 -1.63 14.80
CA PHE A 570 7.09 -2.12 15.77
C PHE A 570 7.55 -1.97 17.22
N VAL A 571 8.78 -2.35 17.55
CA VAL A 571 9.31 -2.25 18.91
C VAL A 571 9.43 -0.78 19.35
N LYS A 572 9.89 0.11 18.47
CA LYS A 572 9.89 1.56 18.75
C LYS A 572 8.48 2.11 18.96
N TYR A 573 7.50 1.64 18.18
CA TYR A 573 6.10 2.00 18.40
C TYR A 573 5.63 1.55 19.78
N PHE A 574 5.90 0.31 20.19
CA PHE A 574 5.59 -0.17 21.54
C PHE A 574 6.19 0.73 22.61
N LYS A 575 7.45 1.14 22.46
CA LYS A 575 8.09 2.09 23.39
C LYS A 575 7.33 3.41 23.48
N VAL A 576 7.04 4.05 22.34
CA VAL A 576 6.35 5.36 22.30
C VAL A 576 4.94 5.26 22.87
N VAL A 577 4.18 4.23 22.45
CA VAL A 577 2.79 4.08 22.88
C VAL A 577 2.69 3.68 24.36
N ASN A 578 3.76 3.12 24.91
CA ASN A 578 3.90 2.79 26.32
C ASN A 578 4.63 3.90 27.12
N GLY A 579 4.43 5.18 26.80
CA GLY A 579 5.00 6.27 27.60
C GLY A 579 6.53 6.34 27.57
N ASN A 580 7.16 5.89 26.48
CA ASN A 580 8.61 5.80 26.29
C ASN A 580 9.34 4.82 27.22
N THR A 581 8.63 3.92 27.91
CA THR A 581 9.26 2.81 28.66
C THR A 581 9.43 1.56 27.80
N GLU A 582 10.48 0.79 28.09
CA GLU A 582 10.76 -0.53 27.51
C GLU A 582 10.24 -1.68 28.42
N GLU A 583 9.46 -1.35 29.46
CA GLU A 583 8.70 -2.29 30.30
C GLU A 583 7.34 -2.60 29.65
N TYR A 584 7.38 -3.35 28.56
CA TYR A 584 6.21 -3.61 27.73
C TYR A 584 5.09 -4.38 28.43
N THR A 585 5.42 -5.22 29.42
CA THR A 585 4.49 -6.11 30.12
C THR A 585 3.46 -5.36 30.98
N GLN A 586 3.79 -4.16 31.45
CA GLN A 586 2.90 -3.33 32.27
C GLN A 586 1.84 -2.56 31.44
N SER A 587 1.98 -2.55 30.11
CA SER A 587 1.05 -1.81 29.25
C SER A 587 -0.31 -2.52 29.11
N LYS A 588 -1.40 -1.77 28.94
CA LYS A 588 -2.65 -2.36 28.38
C LYS A 588 -2.55 -2.57 26.87
N ILE A 589 -1.55 -2.02 26.20
CA ILE A 589 -1.35 -2.16 24.76
C ILE A 589 -0.70 -3.51 24.48
N ALA A 590 -1.49 -4.42 23.89
CA ALA A 590 -1.04 -5.77 23.56
C ALA A 590 -0.54 -5.90 22.13
N VAL A 591 -1.04 -5.08 21.20
CA VAL A 591 -0.76 -5.23 19.76
C VAL A 591 -0.58 -3.88 19.10
N VAL A 592 0.43 -3.77 18.24
CA VAL A 592 0.57 -2.69 17.26
C VAL A 592 0.32 -3.28 15.88
N GLY A 593 -0.72 -2.79 15.20
CA GLY A 593 -1.11 -3.19 13.84
C GLY A 593 -0.60 -2.21 12.79
N GLY A 594 -0.10 -2.74 11.68
CA GLY A 594 0.39 -2.00 10.54
C GLY A 594 -0.52 -2.07 9.31
N TYR A 595 -0.11 -1.40 8.24
CA TYR A 595 -0.80 -1.37 6.96
C TYR A 595 -0.38 -2.52 6.04
N GLN A 596 -1.36 -3.38 5.73
CA GLN A 596 -1.26 -4.37 4.65
C GLN A 596 -1.34 -3.72 3.28
N TRP A 597 -0.19 -3.43 2.69
CA TRP A 597 -0.10 -2.60 1.50
C TRP A 597 -0.20 -3.43 0.22
N HIS A 598 -1.42 -3.68 -0.23
CA HIS A 598 -1.76 -4.52 -1.39
C HIS A 598 -1.32 -3.91 -2.73
N VAL A 599 -0.01 -3.87 -2.99
CA VAL A 599 0.61 -3.07 -4.06
C VAL A 599 1.32 -3.92 -5.12
N LEU A 600 1.67 -5.17 -4.82
CA LEU A 600 2.62 -5.96 -5.61
C LEU A 600 2.13 -6.27 -7.04
N ASN A 601 0.84 -6.62 -7.19
CA ASN A 601 0.18 -6.87 -8.48
C ASN A 601 -1.00 -5.91 -8.72
N LYS A 602 -1.04 -4.74 -8.08
CA LYS A 602 -2.18 -3.79 -8.15
C LYS A 602 -2.60 -3.35 -9.56
N SER A 603 -1.71 -3.53 -10.54
CA SER A 603 -1.90 -3.13 -11.94
C SER A 603 -2.19 -4.31 -12.87
N GLU A 604 -2.36 -5.53 -12.33
CA GLU A 604 -2.59 -6.74 -13.12
C GLU A 604 -3.92 -6.67 -13.88
N ASN A 605 -5.01 -6.31 -13.19
CA ASN A 605 -6.34 -6.20 -13.78
C ASN A 605 -7.25 -5.25 -12.97
N TRP A 606 -8.48 -5.04 -13.43
CA TRP A 606 -9.44 -4.13 -12.78
C TRP A 606 -9.82 -4.57 -11.36
N ILE A 607 -9.81 -5.87 -11.07
CA ILE A 607 -10.10 -6.44 -9.74
C ILE A 607 -8.99 -6.06 -8.78
N THR A 608 -7.72 -6.30 -9.16
CA THR A 608 -6.56 -5.92 -8.34
C THR A 608 -6.52 -4.41 -8.06
N ARG A 609 -6.94 -3.58 -9.01
CA ARG A 609 -7.09 -2.12 -8.82
C ARG A 609 -8.21 -1.77 -7.84
N GLY A 610 -9.34 -2.47 -7.93
CA GLY A 610 -10.46 -2.32 -7.00
C GLY A 610 -10.07 -2.69 -5.58
N VAL A 611 -9.50 -3.90 -5.40
CA VAL A 611 -8.98 -4.39 -4.11
C VAL A 611 -7.95 -3.42 -3.53
N ARG A 612 -6.96 -2.98 -4.32
CA ARG A 612 -5.99 -1.96 -3.87
C ARG A 612 -6.67 -0.70 -3.36
N THR A 613 -7.71 -0.22 -4.04
CA THR A 613 -8.42 1.02 -3.68
C THR A 613 -9.23 0.84 -2.41
N GLU A 614 -9.96 -0.27 -2.29
CA GLU A 614 -10.72 -0.64 -1.10
C GLU A 614 -9.82 -0.74 0.14
N TYR A 615 -8.70 -1.47 0.03
CA TYR A 615 -7.73 -1.58 1.12
C TYR A 615 -7.04 -0.24 1.43
N ALA A 616 -6.89 0.68 0.47
CA ALA A 616 -6.45 2.04 0.76
C ALA A 616 -7.46 2.75 1.66
N GLY A 617 -8.74 2.71 1.29
CA GLY A 617 -9.81 3.34 2.06
C GLY A 617 -9.91 2.76 3.47
N SER A 618 -9.92 1.42 3.60
CA SER A 618 -10.05 0.79 4.92
C SER A 618 -8.83 1.06 5.80
N TYR A 619 -7.59 0.89 5.30
CA TYR A 619 -6.42 1.04 6.16
C TYR A 619 -6.00 2.48 6.42
N VAL A 620 -6.04 3.35 5.40
CA VAL A 620 -5.55 4.73 5.55
C VAL A 620 -6.62 5.65 6.13
N ILE A 621 -7.90 5.40 5.85
CA ILE A 621 -9.00 6.29 6.29
C ILE A 621 -9.75 5.65 7.46
N GLU A 622 -10.35 4.48 7.28
CA GLU A 622 -11.26 3.91 8.28
C GLU A 622 -10.52 3.53 9.57
N ARG A 623 -9.39 2.82 9.47
CA ARG A 623 -8.62 2.39 10.66
C ARG A 623 -7.91 3.55 11.34
N ALA A 624 -7.39 4.51 10.59
CA ALA A 624 -6.86 5.74 11.16
C ALA A 624 -7.95 6.52 11.89
N GLY A 625 -9.15 6.63 11.31
CA GLY A 625 -10.32 7.22 11.97
C GLY A 625 -10.70 6.48 13.27
N ARG A 626 -10.73 5.14 13.25
CA ARG A 626 -10.97 4.32 14.46
C ARG A 626 -9.90 4.53 15.53
N GLU A 627 -8.64 4.67 15.14
CA GLU A 627 -7.53 4.98 16.05
C GLU A 627 -7.70 6.37 16.70
N LEU A 628 -8.05 7.39 15.91
CA LEU A 628 -8.33 8.74 16.41
C LEU A 628 -9.51 8.78 17.38
N MET A 629 -10.57 8.03 17.08
CA MET A 629 -11.77 7.95 17.92
C MET A 629 -11.62 7.01 19.12
N GLY A 630 -10.47 6.34 19.29
CA GLY A 630 -10.26 5.37 20.38
C GLY A 630 -11.16 4.13 20.31
N LEU A 631 -11.75 3.84 19.14
CA LEU A 631 -12.67 2.72 18.95
C LEU A 631 -11.94 1.36 18.99
N LEU A 632 -12.69 0.27 18.84
CA LEU A 632 -12.12 -1.06 18.67
C LEU A 632 -11.38 -1.16 17.33
N LYS A 633 -10.10 -1.53 17.39
CA LYS A 633 -9.27 -1.89 16.24
C LYS A 633 -9.12 -3.41 16.16
N GLN A 634 -9.42 -3.94 14.98
CA GLN A 634 -9.30 -5.37 14.67
C GLN A 634 -7.87 -5.72 14.19
N ILE A 635 -7.31 -6.79 14.75
CA ILE A 635 -6.13 -7.48 14.20
C ILE A 635 -6.53 -8.13 12.88
N SER A 636 -5.72 -7.94 11.83
CA SER A 636 -6.15 -8.22 10.45
C SER A 636 -5.43 -9.39 9.80
N GLY A 637 -5.00 -10.35 10.59
CA GLY A 637 -4.44 -11.61 10.10
C GLY A 637 -2.96 -11.55 9.74
N SER A 638 -2.44 -10.37 9.41
CA SER A 638 -1.02 -10.15 9.12
C SER A 638 -0.60 -8.70 9.40
N VAL A 639 0.71 -8.43 9.44
CA VAL A 639 1.32 -7.10 9.64
C VAL A 639 0.90 -6.49 10.97
N TYR A 640 1.23 -7.18 12.05
CA TYR A 640 1.10 -6.70 13.41
C TYR A 640 2.17 -7.36 14.27
N MET A 641 2.56 -6.67 15.33
CA MET A 641 3.36 -7.24 16.40
C MET A 641 2.52 -7.27 17.68
N ALA A 642 2.45 -8.44 18.30
CA ALA A 642 1.75 -8.69 19.53
C ALA A 642 2.75 -9.04 20.64
N ARG A 643 2.44 -8.64 21.86
CA ARG A 643 3.12 -9.08 23.07
C ARG A 643 2.98 -10.60 23.25
N ALA A 644 4.10 -11.29 23.41
CA ALA A 644 4.14 -12.75 23.49
C ALA A 644 3.43 -13.27 24.74
N ASP A 645 3.61 -12.61 25.89
CA ASP A 645 2.97 -12.96 27.16
C ASP A 645 1.44 -12.89 27.07
N VAL A 646 0.90 -11.88 26.40
CA VAL A 646 -0.55 -11.73 26.19
C VAL A 646 -1.09 -12.82 25.25
N VAL A 647 -0.39 -13.10 24.16
CA VAL A 647 -0.81 -14.15 23.21
C VAL A 647 -0.72 -15.54 23.86
N GLN A 648 0.30 -15.80 24.68
CA GLN A 648 0.45 -17.04 25.44
C GLN A 648 -0.68 -17.21 26.47
N LYS A 649 -1.06 -16.15 27.19
CA LYS A 649 -2.20 -16.16 28.13
C LYS A 649 -3.53 -16.46 27.42
N ILE A 650 -3.76 -15.89 26.25
CA ILE A 650 -5.06 -15.96 25.55
C ILE A 650 -5.19 -17.20 24.66
N GLY A 651 -4.08 -17.61 24.04
CA GLY A 651 -4.00 -18.69 23.05
C GLY A 651 -4.63 -18.33 21.70
N TRP A 652 -4.08 -18.91 20.64
CA TRP A 652 -4.68 -18.83 19.31
C TRP A 652 -5.97 -19.64 19.24
N GLY A 653 -6.98 -19.10 18.57
CA GLY A 653 -8.25 -19.78 18.38
C GLY A 653 -8.30 -20.58 17.08
N SER A 654 -9.24 -21.53 16.99
CA SER A 654 -9.45 -22.37 15.81
C SER A 654 -10.48 -21.82 14.81
N SER A 655 -10.94 -20.57 15.01
CA SER A 655 -11.88 -19.91 14.10
C SER A 655 -11.27 -19.70 12.71
N ILE A 656 -12.11 -19.64 11.68
CA ILE A 656 -11.70 -19.31 10.30
C ILE A 656 -11.16 -17.88 10.17
N THR A 657 -11.47 -17.03 11.15
CA THR A 657 -10.89 -15.71 11.38
C THR A 657 -10.30 -15.70 12.80
N GLU A 658 -9.16 -16.38 12.96
CA GLU A 658 -8.45 -16.54 14.23
C GLU A 658 -7.95 -15.20 14.80
N ASP A 659 -7.62 -14.28 13.91
CA ASP A 659 -7.18 -12.91 14.18
C ASP A 659 -8.26 -12.05 14.85
N PHE A 660 -9.48 -12.12 14.33
CA PHE A 660 -10.62 -11.43 14.92
C PHE A 660 -11.04 -12.09 16.23
N GLN A 661 -10.94 -13.41 16.33
CA GLN A 661 -11.18 -14.10 17.60
C GLN A 661 -10.16 -13.67 18.67
N LEU A 662 -8.87 -13.59 18.31
CA LEU A 662 -7.82 -13.08 19.19
C LEU A 662 -8.10 -11.64 19.61
N THR A 663 -8.53 -10.80 18.66
CA THR A 663 -8.95 -9.41 18.94
C THR A 663 -10.01 -9.40 20.04
N LEU A 664 -11.13 -10.09 19.84
CA LEU A 664 -12.24 -10.06 20.80
C LEU A 664 -11.82 -10.56 22.19
N LYS A 665 -11.01 -11.63 22.26
CA LYS A 665 -10.49 -12.16 23.53
C LYS A 665 -9.54 -11.18 24.23
N MET A 666 -8.72 -10.44 23.49
CA MET A 666 -7.86 -9.39 24.04
C MET A 666 -8.68 -8.26 24.65
N TYR A 667 -9.70 -7.78 23.93
CA TYR A 667 -10.58 -6.71 24.44
C TYR A 667 -11.43 -7.18 25.64
N GLU A 668 -11.87 -8.45 25.65
CA GLU A 668 -12.55 -9.07 26.80
C GLU A 668 -11.68 -9.01 28.08
N GLN A 669 -10.36 -9.12 27.95
CA GLN A 669 -9.39 -9.01 29.06
C GLN A 669 -8.84 -7.58 29.26
N GLY A 670 -9.47 -6.55 28.68
CA GLY A 670 -9.07 -5.15 28.86
C GLY A 670 -7.85 -4.70 28.03
N TYR A 671 -7.21 -5.60 27.29
CA TYR A 671 -6.10 -5.25 26.40
C TYR A 671 -6.57 -4.44 25.20
N LYS A 672 -5.67 -3.60 24.69
CA LYS A 672 -5.92 -2.71 23.56
C LYS A 672 -4.99 -3.02 22.40
N VAL A 673 -5.52 -2.81 21.20
CA VAL A 673 -4.76 -2.80 19.95
C VAL A 673 -4.51 -1.34 19.58
N VAL A 674 -3.34 -1.01 19.04
CA VAL A 674 -3.01 0.28 18.43
C VAL A 674 -2.84 0.08 16.94
N TYR A 675 -3.25 1.04 16.12
CA TYR A 675 -3.06 0.99 14.68
C TYR A 675 -2.18 2.14 14.17
N THR A 676 -1.27 1.84 13.25
CA THR A 676 -0.48 2.83 12.52
C THR A 676 -0.43 2.52 11.01
N PRO A 677 -0.69 3.50 10.13
CA PRO A 677 -0.53 3.33 8.69
C PRO A 677 0.93 3.46 8.23
N TYR A 678 1.84 3.83 9.14
CA TYR A 678 3.24 4.13 8.83
C TYR A 678 4.12 2.88 8.77
N ILE A 679 3.79 1.84 9.54
CA ILE A 679 4.38 0.52 9.39
C ILE A 679 3.65 -0.20 8.25
N GLN A 680 4.37 -0.58 7.18
CA GLN A 680 3.76 -1.11 5.96
C GLN A 680 4.44 -2.40 5.53
N ALA A 681 3.67 -3.35 5.02
CA ALA A 681 4.23 -4.50 4.32
C ALA A 681 3.52 -4.68 2.97
N PRO A 682 4.24 -4.58 1.84
CA PRO A 682 3.73 -4.94 0.52
C PRO A 682 3.11 -6.33 0.45
N ALA A 683 1.94 -6.45 -0.18
CA ALA A 683 1.19 -7.69 -0.36
C ALA A 683 0.59 -7.83 -1.77
N GLU A 684 0.13 -9.03 -2.13
CA GLU A 684 -0.57 -9.28 -3.39
C GLU A 684 -2.08 -9.05 -3.25
N CYS A 685 -2.68 -8.43 -4.27
CA CYS A 685 -4.13 -8.37 -4.43
C CYS A 685 -4.66 -9.70 -4.96
N VAL A 686 -5.86 -10.07 -4.51
CA VAL A 686 -6.63 -11.13 -5.16
C VAL A 686 -6.95 -10.74 -6.61
N SER A 687 -6.56 -11.58 -7.56
CA SER A 687 -6.65 -11.26 -8.99
C SER A 687 -7.92 -11.77 -9.70
N THR A 688 -8.76 -12.57 -9.04
CA THR A 688 -9.99 -13.14 -9.63
C THR A 688 -11.22 -12.92 -8.76
N VAL A 689 -12.38 -12.68 -9.39
CA VAL A 689 -13.65 -12.42 -8.70
C VAL A 689 -14.03 -13.60 -7.81
N LYS A 690 -13.87 -14.83 -8.31
CA LYS A 690 -14.18 -16.06 -7.56
C LYS A 690 -13.38 -16.18 -6.27
N ARG A 691 -12.07 -15.88 -6.31
CA ARG A 691 -11.22 -15.89 -5.11
C ARG A 691 -11.60 -14.76 -4.17
N LEU A 692 -11.93 -13.58 -4.70
CA LEU A 692 -12.34 -12.42 -3.90
C LEU A 692 -13.64 -12.73 -3.15
N ILE A 693 -14.67 -13.25 -3.82
CA ILE A 693 -15.94 -13.64 -3.18
C ILE A 693 -15.70 -14.65 -2.06
N ARG A 694 -14.92 -15.72 -2.33
CA ARG A 694 -14.60 -16.72 -1.30
C ARG A 694 -13.89 -16.12 -0.10
N GLN A 695 -12.95 -15.20 -0.32
CA GLN A 695 -12.27 -14.50 0.78
C GLN A 695 -13.28 -13.69 1.62
N ARG A 696 -14.17 -12.92 0.97
CA ARG A 696 -15.17 -12.10 1.67
C ARG A 696 -16.21 -12.94 2.42
N MET A 697 -16.66 -14.05 1.84
CA MET A 697 -17.59 -14.96 2.50
C MET A 697 -16.98 -15.55 3.77
N ARG A 698 -15.71 -16.01 3.72
CA ARG A 698 -15.01 -16.51 4.92
C ARG A 698 -14.93 -15.45 6.02
N TRP A 699 -14.68 -14.19 5.66
CA TRP A 699 -14.64 -13.10 6.63
C TRP A 699 -16.01 -12.81 7.24
N ALA A 700 -17.05 -12.74 6.41
CA ALA A 700 -18.42 -12.50 6.88
C ALA A 700 -18.90 -13.62 7.83
N GLU A 701 -18.66 -14.88 7.46
CA GLU A 701 -18.99 -16.05 8.26
C GLU A 701 -18.19 -16.07 9.58
N GLY A 702 -16.87 -15.91 9.50
CA GLY A 702 -15.98 -15.92 10.67
C GLY A 702 -16.29 -14.79 11.66
N HIS A 703 -16.49 -13.57 11.17
CA HIS A 703 -16.85 -12.42 12.01
C HIS A 703 -18.20 -12.64 12.69
N SER A 704 -19.21 -13.06 11.94
CA SER A 704 -20.56 -13.30 12.49
C SER A 704 -20.54 -14.40 13.54
N ASN A 705 -19.82 -15.49 13.29
CA ASN A 705 -19.69 -16.60 14.22
C ASN A 705 -18.94 -16.20 15.51
N ASN A 706 -17.85 -15.44 15.38
CA ASN A 706 -17.08 -14.95 16.53
C ASN A 706 -17.90 -13.97 17.38
N ILE A 707 -18.58 -13.00 16.76
CA ILE A 707 -19.49 -12.10 17.48
C ILE A 707 -20.59 -12.89 18.17
N ARG A 708 -21.29 -13.80 17.47
CA ARG A 708 -22.36 -14.61 18.07
C ARG A 708 -21.88 -15.37 19.31
N LYS A 709 -20.69 -15.97 19.25
CA LYS A 709 -20.11 -16.72 20.37
C LYS A 709 -19.68 -15.83 21.54
N MET A 710 -19.20 -14.62 21.26
CA MET A 710 -18.63 -13.74 22.28
C MET A 710 -19.59 -12.64 22.74
N PHE A 711 -20.75 -12.47 22.08
CA PHE A 711 -21.67 -11.35 22.30
C PHE A 711 -22.06 -11.19 23.77
N ILE A 712 -22.51 -12.27 24.41
CA ILE A 712 -22.94 -12.22 25.81
C ILE A 712 -21.77 -11.81 26.72
N ARG A 713 -20.59 -12.38 26.49
CA ARG A 713 -19.39 -12.08 27.28
C ARG A 713 -18.92 -10.65 27.09
N LEU A 714 -19.02 -10.11 25.88
CA LEU A 714 -18.64 -8.73 25.59
C LEU A 714 -19.64 -7.69 26.13
N MET A 715 -20.93 -8.03 26.19
CA MET A 715 -21.98 -7.12 26.66
C MET A 715 -22.16 -7.14 28.19
N TRP A 716 -21.96 -8.30 28.81
CA TRP A 716 -22.24 -8.51 30.24
C TRP A 716 -21.05 -9.08 31.04
N GLY A 717 -19.91 -9.31 30.39
CA GLY A 717 -18.67 -9.65 31.10
C GLY A 717 -18.28 -8.51 32.03
N ARG A 718 -18.01 -8.85 33.29
CA ARG A 718 -17.40 -7.89 34.22
C ARG A 718 -15.92 -7.80 33.85
N GLU A 719 -15.42 -6.59 33.70
CA GLU A 719 -13.97 -6.36 33.65
C GLU A 719 -13.44 -6.96 34.96
N THR A 720 -12.66 -8.06 34.87
CA THR A 720 -11.92 -8.52 36.03
C THR A 720 -10.90 -7.43 36.28
N GLU A 721 -11.15 -6.57 37.26
CA GLU A 721 -10.11 -5.74 37.85
C GLU A 721 -9.03 -6.71 38.31
N ASP A 722 -7.99 -6.87 37.51
CA ASP A 722 -6.80 -7.61 37.89
C ASP A 722 -6.28 -6.93 39.17
N GLN A 723 -6.52 -7.57 40.32
CA GLN A 723 -6.03 -7.18 41.64
C GLN A 723 -4.49 -7.21 41.75
N SER A 724 -3.76 -7.38 40.64
CA SER A 724 -2.30 -7.44 40.59
C SER A 724 -1.61 -6.08 40.44
N PHE A 725 -2.36 -4.97 40.33
CA PHE A 725 -1.79 -3.62 40.19
C PHE A 725 -1.89 -2.73 41.43
N SER A 726 -2.32 -3.27 42.57
CA SER A 726 -2.26 -2.57 43.87
C SER A 726 -1.39 -3.30 44.89
N ASN A 727 -0.30 -2.63 45.27
CA ASN A 727 0.54 -2.88 46.46
C ASN A 727 1.32 -4.20 46.51
N GLN A 728 2.47 -4.24 45.85
CA GLN A 728 3.68 -4.88 46.40
C GLN A 728 4.95 -4.26 45.82
N SER A 729 5.23 -3.03 46.25
CA SER A 729 6.59 -2.49 46.21
C SER A 729 6.81 -1.72 47.51
N SER A 730 7.33 -2.44 48.51
CA SER A 730 8.26 -1.97 49.55
C SER A 730 8.43 -3.07 50.58
N SER A 731 9.68 -3.36 50.95
CA SER A 731 10.11 -4.30 52.00
C SER A 731 9.75 -5.78 51.81
N GLN A 732 10.57 -6.54 51.04
CA GLN A 732 11.01 -7.91 51.38
C GLN A 732 11.85 -8.62 50.29
N VAL A 733 12.69 -7.95 49.50
CA VAL A 733 13.74 -8.67 48.73
C VAL A 733 15.01 -7.82 48.64
N PHE A 734 15.60 -7.53 49.80
CA PHE A 734 16.99 -7.08 49.91
C PHE A 734 17.49 -7.51 51.29
N ASN A 735 17.76 -8.80 51.43
CA ASN A 735 18.65 -9.38 52.44
C ASN A 735 18.72 -10.89 52.21
N GLN A 736 19.52 -11.32 51.24
CA GLN A 736 20.24 -12.60 51.27
C GLN A 736 21.13 -12.71 50.03
N ALA A 737 22.26 -12.01 50.06
CA ALA A 737 23.43 -12.34 49.25
C ALA A 737 24.64 -11.59 49.81
N HIS A 738 25.13 -11.98 50.99
CA HIS A 738 26.52 -11.80 51.42
C HIS A 738 26.75 -12.57 52.72
N GLN A 739 27.45 -13.70 52.65
CA GLN A 739 28.72 -13.93 53.35
C GLN A 739 29.32 -15.31 53.04
N PRO A 740 30.65 -15.49 53.20
CA PRO A 740 31.47 -16.40 52.40
C PRO A 740 31.84 -17.73 53.10
N ALA A 741 32.54 -18.57 52.34
CA ALA A 741 33.12 -19.85 52.74
C ALA A 741 34.00 -19.79 54.01
N GLY A 742 33.91 -20.85 54.84
CA GLY A 742 34.82 -21.09 55.97
C GLY A 742 34.48 -22.36 56.77
N SER A 743 35.22 -23.43 56.50
CA SER A 743 35.65 -24.55 57.37
C SER A 743 34.93 -24.84 58.70
N ALA A 744 34.50 -26.09 58.90
CA ALA A 744 34.80 -26.89 60.11
C ALA A 744 34.47 -28.38 59.94
N LEU A 745 35.36 -29.20 60.51
CA LEU A 745 35.38 -30.66 60.62
C LEU A 745 34.21 -31.27 61.41
N GLY A 746 33.97 -32.58 61.24
CA GLY A 746 33.26 -33.40 62.23
C GLY A 746 32.47 -34.59 61.66
N THR A 747 33.10 -35.67 61.20
CA THR A 747 33.17 -36.99 61.88
C THR A 747 31.90 -37.86 61.80
N GLN A 748 32.03 -38.97 61.06
CA GLN A 748 31.46 -40.31 61.22
C GLN A 748 29.93 -40.50 61.37
N ALA A 749 29.34 -41.29 60.46
CA ALA A 749 28.98 -42.69 60.75
C ALA A 749 28.53 -43.44 59.49
N ILE A 750 28.97 -44.69 59.43
CA ILE A 750 28.82 -45.68 58.38
C ILE A 750 27.47 -46.40 58.53
N SER A 751 26.75 -46.63 57.43
CA SER A 751 26.08 -47.93 57.25
C SER A 751 25.85 -48.21 55.76
N MET A 752 26.57 -49.21 55.27
CA MET A 752 26.38 -49.86 53.98
C MET A 752 25.03 -50.58 53.95
N THR A 753 24.32 -50.55 52.81
CA THR A 753 23.81 -51.78 52.20
C THR A 753 23.60 -51.61 50.69
N SER A 754 24.08 -52.63 50.00
CA SER A 754 24.08 -52.91 48.57
C SER A 754 22.69 -53.14 47.98
N SER A 755 22.47 -52.72 46.72
CA SER A 755 22.13 -53.61 45.59
C SER A 755 21.66 -52.82 44.36
N SER A 756 22.42 -52.90 43.27
CA SER A 756 21.93 -52.78 41.88
C SER A 756 21.26 -54.11 41.48
N PRO A 757 20.34 -54.18 40.49
CA PRO A 757 20.66 -54.04 39.05
C PRO A 757 19.67 -53.12 38.30
N ILE A 758 20.08 -52.32 37.32
CA ILE A 758 20.27 -52.63 35.88
C ILE A 758 18.95 -52.90 35.09
N TYR A 759 18.79 -52.13 33.99
CA TYR A 759 17.89 -52.20 32.82
C TYR A 759 16.39 -51.90 32.95
N SER A 760 15.98 -50.73 32.46
CA SER A 760 15.33 -50.56 31.14
C SER A 760 15.18 -49.07 30.78
#